data_AF-A0AAD7SN46-F1
#
_entry.id   AF-A0AAD7SN46-F1
#
_cell.length_a   1.000
_cell.length_b   1.000
_cell.length_c   1.000
_cell.angle_alpha   90.00
_cell.angle_beta   90.00
_cell.angle_gamma   90.00
#
_symmetry.space_group_name_H-M   'P 1'
#
loop_
_entity.id
_entity.type
_entity.pdbx_description
1 polymer ?
#
loop_
_entity_poly.entity_id
_entity_poly.type
_entity_poly.pdbx_seq_one_letter_code
_entity_poly.pdbx_strand_id
1 'polypeptide(L)'
;MSQRPLRPAKHCLHGCTVPLHTGRLTKRSACTEMSGNISLNTSQDNVTTLCPSIDEFRNQVYSTIYSIITVFGLVSNGFVLVILMRTARQLSAFNIYMLNLAVSDLLCVSTLPLRVMYYVKKGQWEYGDFLCRVSSYALYVNLYCSIFFMMVMSCTRFLAIVFPVQNLKLVSVRKACAVCVCIWVFICSTSSPFLMSGVRVDLITNKTKCFEPPEGEQSINKLVILNYLSLVVGFVVPFLVILLCYVGIILTLLFSSSAMRRGQKGNRTKAIWMIVTVMLAFLVSFMPYHIQRTIHLNYMSRQHTCDEVVYMQKSVVVTLCLAASNSCIDPMLYFFSGENFRHRIFSSRRNTINTRATQRRSLKSPPSPLRLSKRRRKQGWRWDTYGYNRTKREIDKQRTGYRGRGDKYFGISEKEGSVADRPPGAMSSTAMKKKVLLMGKSGSGKTSMRSIIFANYIARDTRRLGATIDVEHSHVRFLGNLVLNLWDCGGQDTFMENYFTSQRDNIFRNVEVLIYVFDVESRELEKDMHYYQSCLEAILQNSPDAKVFCLVHKMDLVQEDQRDLIFKEREEDLKRLSRPLACTCFRTSIWDETLYKAWSSIVYQLIPNVQQLETNLRNFAQIIEADEVLLFERATFLVISHYQCKEQRDAHRFEKISNIIKQFKLSCSKLAASFQSMEVRNSNFAAFIDVFTSNTYVMVIMSDPSIPSAATLINIRNARKHFEKLERVDGPKHSLHMRMR
;
A
#
# COMPACT_ATOMS: atom_id res chain seq x y z
N MET A 1 -14.56 -58.73 2.80
CA MET A 1 -13.86 -59.82 3.51
C MET A 1 -12.98 -59.19 4.59
N SER A 2 -12.87 -59.66 5.83
CA SER A 2 -13.63 -60.75 6.49
C SER A 2 -13.75 -60.52 8.02
N GLN A 3 -14.88 -60.98 8.59
CA GLN A 3 -15.12 -61.64 9.90
C GLN A 3 -14.24 -61.28 11.14
N ARG A 4 -14.80 -60.88 12.31
CA ARG A 4 -15.61 -61.62 13.35
C ARG A 4 -14.78 -62.54 14.26
N PRO A 5 -15.23 -62.96 15.48
CA PRO A 5 -16.58 -62.94 16.10
C PRO A 5 -16.61 -62.18 17.48
N LEU A 6 -17.46 -62.35 18.53
CA LEU A 6 -18.65 -63.20 18.83
C LEU A 6 -19.67 -62.46 19.78
N ARG A 7 -20.05 -63.04 20.94
CA ARG A 7 -21.05 -62.69 22.00
C ARG A 7 -20.91 -63.75 23.16
N PRO A 8 -21.65 -63.80 24.32
CA PRO A 8 -23.12 -63.59 24.50
C PRO A 8 -23.70 -63.15 25.90
N ALA A 9 -25.05 -63.07 25.98
CA ALA A 9 -25.94 -63.34 27.16
C ALA A 9 -25.92 -62.40 28.42
N LYS A 10 -26.97 -62.26 29.27
CA LYS A 10 -28.36 -62.80 29.34
C LYS A 10 -29.32 -61.85 30.14
N HIS A 11 -30.62 -62.18 30.21
CA HIS A 11 -31.73 -61.43 30.86
C HIS A 11 -32.03 -61.79 32.33
N CYS A 12 -32.79 -60.94 33.04
CA CYS A 12 -33.89 -61.35 33.98
C CYS A 12 -34.97 -60.24 34.15
N LEU A 13 -36.06 -60.48 34.90
CA LEU A 13 -37.33 -59.69 34.87
C LEU A 13 -38.11 -59.70 36.23
N HIS A 14 -39.26 -59.00 36.29
CA HIS A 14 -40.22 -58.76 37.41
C HIS A 14 -39.84 -57.69 38.48
N GLY A 15 -40.78 -56.98 39.14
CA GLY A 15 -42.22 -56.80 38.85
C GLY A 15 -43.14 -56.39 40.04
N CYS A 16 -43.83 -55.24 39.95
CA CYS A 16 -44.94 -54.76 40.83
C CYS A 16 -44.60 -54.53 42.33
N THR A 17 -45.42 -53.95 43.23
CA THR A 17 -46.86 -53.54 43.28
C THR A 17 -47.09 -52.17 43.97
N VAL A 18 -48.31 -51.61 43.86
CA VAL A 18 -48.82 -50.41 44.58
C VAL A 18 -50.01 -50.80 45.48
N PRO A 19 -50.31 -50.06 46.57
CA PRO A 19 -51.69 -49.93 47.06
C PRO A 19 -52.16 -48.47 47.26
N LEU A 20 -53.47 -48.24 47.11
CA LEU A 20 -54.20 -47.03 47.53
C LEU A 20 -55.08 -47.33 48.75
N HIS A 21 -55.34 -46.34 49.63
CA HIS A 21 -56.72 -46.05 50.10
C HIS A 21 -56.89 -44.74 50.92
N THR A 22 -57.88 -43.93 50.53
CA THR A 22 -58.83 -43.08 51.31
C THR A 22 -58.50 -42.44 52.67
N GLY A 23 -58.84 -41.15 52.83
CA GLY A 23 -59.06 -40.46 54.12
C GLY A 23 -59.86 -39.14 53.97
N ARG A 24 -60.70 -38.76 54.95
CA ARG A 24 -61.64 -37.59 54.91
C ARG A 24 -61.15 -36.37 55.70
N LEU A 25 -61.77 -35.20 55.45
CA LEU A 25 -61.65 -33.98 56.26
C LEU A 25 -62.26 -34.13 57.65
N THR A 26 -61.75 -33.39 58.65
CA THR A 26 -62.58 -32.60 59.60
C THR A 26 -61.78 -31.46 60.27
N LYS A 27 -62.49 -30.41 60.72
CA LYS A 27 -61.99 -29.32 61.59
C LYS A 27 -62.34 -29.58 63.07
N ARG A 28 -61.71 -28.78 63.97
CA ARG A 28 -61.90 -28.62 65.42
C ARG A 28 -60.96 -29.47 66.28
N SER A 29 -60.41 -29.03 67.42
CA SER A 29 -60.09 -27.74 68.07
C SER A 29 -60.05 -28.05 69.57
N ALA A 30 -58.92 -27.83 70.23
CA ALA A 30 -58.84 -27.87 71.69
C ALA A 30 -57.85 -26.79 72.13
N CYS A 31 -58.24 -25.99 73.12
CA CYS A 31 -57.38 -25.02 73.77
C CYS A 31 -56.86 -25.61 75.08
N THR A 32 -55.60 -25.33 75.42
CA THR A 32 -55.09 -25.48 76.79
C THR A 32 -54.16 -24.31 77.06
N GLU A 33 -54.52 -23.48 78.04
CA GLU A 33 -53.69 -22.36 78.47
C GLU A 33 -52.62 -22.86 79.45
N MET A 34 -51.39 -22.38 79.31
CA MET A 34 -50.47 -22.28 80.44
C MET A 34 -49.49 -21.13 80.21
N SER A 35 -49.51 -20.15 81.12
CA SER A 35 -48.86 -18.86 80.93
C SER A 35 -47.34 -18.92 81.10
N GLY A 36 -46.60 -18.32 80.17
CA GLY A 36 -45.15 -18.16 80.24
C GLY A 36 -44.68 -16.89 79.51
N ASN A 37 -44.44 -15.82 80.26
CA ASN A 37 -44.09 -14.51 79.70
C ASN A 37 -42.63 -14.47 79.18
N ILE A 38 -42.44 -14.56 77.85
CA ILE A 38 -41.20 -14.13 77.18
C ILE A 38 -41.56 -13.30 75.93
N SER A 39 -41.13 -12.03 75.97
CA SER A 39 -41.13 -10.97 74.93
C SER A 39 -41.70 -11.27 73.53
N LEU A 40 -42.65 -10.43 73.09
CA LEU A 40 -43.07 -10.34 71.69
C LEU A 40 -41.94 -9.80 70.79
N ASN A 41 -41.59 -10.53 69.74
CA ASN A 41 -41.97 -10.16 68.36
C ASN A 41 -41.38 -11.16 67.35
N THR A 42 -42.24 -11.90 66.66
CA THR A 42 -41.86 -12.73 65.51
C THR A 42 -42.91 -12.59 64.41
N SER A 43 -43.19 -11.34 64.04
CA SER A 43 -44.01 -11.00 62.87
C SER A 43 -43.29 -11.43 61.60
N GLN A 44 -43.68 -12.58 61.06
CA GLN A 44 -43.28 -13.04 59.73
C GLN A 44 -43.96 -12.18 58.66
N ASP A 45 -43.38 -11.02 58.35
CA ASP A 45 -43.72 -10.34 57.10
C ASP A 45 -43.12 -11.12 55.93
N ASN A 46 -44.01 -11.65 55.08
CA ASN A 46 -43.64 -12.39 53.88
C ASN A 46 -43.08 -11.46 52.80
N VAL A 47 -41.85 -10.99 52.99
CA VAL A 47 -41.11 -10.22 51.99
C VAL A 47 -40.75 -11.13 50.81
N THR A 48 -41.65 -11.19 49.82
CA THR A 48 -41.30 -11.59 48.45
C THR A 48 -40.05 -10.82 48.05
N THR A 49 -38.95 -11.53 47.83
CA THR A 49 -37.60 -10.97 47.95
C THR A 49 -37.23 -10.12 46.74
N LEU A 50 -37.72 -8.88 46.74
CA LEU A 50 -37.56 -7.94 45.64
C LEU A 50 -36.11 -7.44 45.60
N CYS A 51 -35.29 -8.09 44.78
CA CYS A 51 -33.87 -7.77 44.64
C CYS A 51 -33.66 -6.28 44.27
N PRO A 52 -32.63 -5.60 44.83
CA PRO A 52 -32.47 -4.17 44.65
C PRO A 52 -32.26 -3.79 43.18
N SER A 53 -33.00 -2.79 42.70
CA SER A 53 -33.00 -2.44 41.28
C SER A 53 -31.62 -1.98 40.79
N ILE A 54 -31.23 -2.51 39.63
CA ILE A 54 -30.02 -2.15 38.89
C ILE A 54 -30.16 -0.85 38.08
N ASP A 55 -31.36 -0.27 38.00
CA ASP A 55 -31.71 0.73 37.00
C ASP A 55 -30.84 1.99 37.04
N GLU A 56 -30.49 2.50 38.21
CA GLU A 56 -29.70 3.73 38.32
C GLU A 56 -28.29 3.55 37.72
N PHE A 57 -27.59 2.49 38.11
CA PHE A 57 -26.29 2.11 37.52
C PHE A 57 -26.41 1.81 36.02
N ARG A 58 -27.45 1.05 35.61
CA ARG A 58 -27.74 0.74 34.20
C ARG A 58 -27.87 2.00 33.36
N ASN A 59 -28.70 2.93 33.83
CA ASN A 59 -28.96 4.20 33.16
C ASN A 59 -27.69 5.07 33.10
N GLN A 60 -27.01 5.27 34.23
CA GLN A 60 -25.81 6.11 34.35
C GLN A 60 -24.64 5.62 33.49
N VAL A 61 -24.35 4.31 33.52
CA VAL A 61 -23.23 3.73 32.75
C VAL A 61 -23.53 3.78 31.26
N TYR A 62 -24.73 3.38 30.82
CA TYR A 62 -25.07 3.43 29.39
C TYR A 62 -25.13 4.87 28.85
N SER A 63 -25.76 5.82 29.56
CA SER A 63 -25.83 7.20 29.09
C SER A 63 -24.44 7.83 28.95
N THR A 64 -23.54 7.62 29.92
CA THR A 64 -22.19 8.17 29.91
C THR A 64 -21.33 7.53 28.83
N ILE A 65 -21.24 6.19 28.81
CA ILE A 65 -20.34 5.48 27.89
C ILE A 65 -20.82 5.60 26.44
N TYR A 66 -22.12 5.47 26.14
CA TYR A 66 -22.60 5.66 24.77
C TYR A 66 -22.46 7.12 24.29
N SER A 67 -22.50 8.12 25.17
CA SER A 67 -22.19 9.51 24.80
C SER A 67 -20.72 9.68 24.38
N ILE A 68 -19.78 9.10 25.13
CA ILE A 68 -18.35 9.12 24.82
C ILE A 68 -18.07 8.40 23.48
N ILE A 69 -18.65 7.21 23.29
CA ILE A 69 -18.53 6.44 22.03
C ILE A 69 -19.16 7.21 20.86
N THR A 70 -20.29 7.90 21.07
CA THR A 70 -20.92 8.76 20.06
C THR A 70 -19.93 9.83 19.55
N VAL A 71 -19.38 10.64 20.46
CA VAL A 71 -18.47 11.73 20.09
C VAL A 71 -17.19 11.20 19.46
N PHE A 72 -16.53 10.22 20.08
CA PHE A 72 -15.25 9.72 19.59
C PHE A 72 -15.41 8.93 18.28
N GLY A 73 -16.42 8.07 18.17
CA GLY A 73 -16.67 7.23 16.99
C GLY A 73 -17.03 8.04 15.74
N LEU A 74 -17.87 9.08 15.87
CA LEU A 74 -18.20 9.97 14.76
C LEU A 74 -16.98 10.76 14.26
N VAL A 75 -16.21 11.35 15.19
CA VAL A 75 -15.03 12.17 14.83
C VAL A 75 -13.93 11.31 14.20
N SER A 76 -13.62 10.16 14.79
CA SER A 76 -12.50 9.30 14.35
C SER A 76 -12.81 8.56 13.04
N ASN A 77 -13.92 7.84 12.95
CA ASN A 77 -14.28 7.09 11.74
C ASN A 77 -14.73 8.01 10.60
N GLY A 78 -15.36 9.16 10.92
CA GLY A 78 -15.66 10.20 9.93
C GLY A 78 -14.40 10.79 9.29
N PHE A 79 -13.37 11.09 10.10
CA PHE A 79 -12.06 11.56 9.61
C PHE A 79 -11.36 10.52 8.72
N VAL A 80 -11.40 9.24 9.12
CA VAL A 80 -10.89 8.11 8.33
C VAL A 80 -11.62 8.00 6.99
N LEU A 81 -12.96 7.97 7.01
CA LEU A 81 -13.80 7.87 5.83
C LEU A 81 -13.51 9.00 4.83
N VAL A 82 -13.41 10.25 5.29
CA VAL A 82 -13.05 11.40 4.45
C VAL A 82 -11.67 11.25 3.79
N ILE A 83 -10.66 10.73 4.49
CA ILE A 83 -9.31 10.52 3.91
C ILE A 83 -9.31 9.35 2.91
N LEU A 84 -10.04 8.27 3.19
CA LEU A 84 -10.17 7.13 2.28
C LEU A 84 -10.89 7.54 0.99
N MET A 85 -12.06 8.20 1.08
CA MET A 85 -12.80 8.70 -0.08
C MET A 85 -11.98 9.70 -0.90
N ARG A 86 -11.32 10.69 -0.26
CA ARG A 86 -10.42 11.64 -0.93
C ARG A 86 -9.21 10.99 -1.61
N THR A 87 -8.96 9.69 -1.40
CA THR A 87 -7.93 8.93 -2.13
C THR A 87 -8.47 7.74 -2.94
N ALA A 88 -9.74 7.75 -3.35
CA ALA A 88 -10.35 6.66 -4.15
C ALA A 88 -9.56 6.31 -5.43
N ARG A 89 -8.79 7.25 -6.01
CA ARG A 89 -7.84 7.01 -7.12
C ARG A 89 -6.68 6.03 -6.78
N GLN A 90 -6.57 5.52 -5.56
CA GLN A 90 -5.59 4.49 -5.16
C GLN A 90 -6.20 3.37 -4.28
N LEU A 91 -7.39 2.88 -4.67
CA LEU A 91 -8.02 1.73 -4.01
C LEU A 91 -7.17 0.46 -4.12
N SER A 92 -6.96 -0.20 -2.98
CA SER A 92 -6.51 -1.59 -2.86
C SER A 92 -7.63 -2.38 -2.18
N ALA A 93 -7.62 -3.71 -2.30
CA ALA A 93 -8.55 -4.59 -1.59
C ALA A 93 -8.60 -4.27 -0.08
N PHE A 94 -7.44 -4.08 0.54
CA PHE A 94 -7.34 -3.73 1.97
C PHE A 94 -7.96 -2.37 2.31
N ASN A 95 -7.87 -1.38 1.41
CA ASN A 95 -8.55 -0.09 1.59
C ASN A 95 -10.08 -0.21 1.52
N ILE A 96 -10.62 -1.20 0.78
CA ILE A 96 -12.06 -1.44 0.67
C ILE A 96 -12.61 -2.05 1.97
N TYR A 97 -11.91 -3.01 2.59
CA TYR A 97 -12.32 -3.56 3.88
C TYR A 97 -12.31 -2.48 4.98
N MET A 98 -11.25 -1.66 5.04
CA MET A 98 -11.21 -0.49 5.95
C MET A 98 -12.34 0.52 5.70
N LEU A 99 -12.73 0.74 4.43
CA LEU A 99 -13.84 1.64 4.10
C LEU A 99 -15.18 1.11 4.61
N ASN A 100 -15.42 -0.20 4.47
CA ASN A 100 -16.67 -0.83 4.92
C ASN A 100 -16.77 -0.90 6.45
N LEU A 101 -15.65 -1.13 7.14
CA LEU A 101 -15.56 -1.06 8.59
C LEU A 101 -15.96 0.34 9.10
N ALA A 102 -15.31 1.40 8.60
CA ALA A 102 -15.63 2.78 8.99
C ALA A 102 -17.08 3.19 8.67
N VAL A 103 -17.69 2.65 7.61
CA VAL A 103 -19.13 2.83 7.32
C VAL A 103 -20.01 2.11 8.34
N SER A 104 -19.67 0.87 8.71
CA SER A 104 -20.37 0.10 9.74
C SER A 104 -20.32 0.81 11.11
N ASP A 105 -19.13 1.29 11.49
CA ASP A 105 -18.92 2.05 12.73
C ASP A 105 -19.80 3.30 12.75
N LEU A 106 -19.79 4.10 11.68
CA LEU A 106 -20.59 5.32 11.59
C LEU A 106 -22.10 5.04 11.62
N LEU A 107 -22.57 3.97 10.98
CA LEU A 107 -23.97 3.55 11.04
C LEU A 107 -24.38 3.23 12.48
N CYS A 108 -23.66 2.37 13.19
CA CYS A 108 -23.96 2.05 14.59
C CYS A 108 -23.86 3.29 15.50
N VAL A 109 -22.75 4.02 15.44
CA VAL A 109 -22.48 5.16 16.30
C VAL A 109 -23.51 6.28 16.08
N SER A 110 -24.04 6.46 14.87
CA SER A 110 -25.15 7.40 14.62
C SER A 110 -26.48 7.03 15.30
N THR A 111 -26.69 5.76 15.67
CA THR A 111 -27.89 5.27 16.39
C THR A 111 -27.74 5.23 17.91
N LEU A 112 -26.53 5.41 18.45
CA LEU A 112 -26.27 5.44 19.90
C LEU A 112 -26.95 6.62 20.64
N PRO A 113 -27.13 7.83 20.07
CA PRO A 113 -27.90 8.90 20.71
C PRO A 113 -29.30 8.49 21.15
N LEU A 114 -29.99 7.63 20.38
CA LEU A 114 -31.31 7.12 20.73
C LEU A 114 -31.29 6.30 22.03
N ARG A 115 -30.22 5.52 22.25
CA ARG A 115 -29.97 4.78 23.50
C ARG A 115 -29.64 5.74 24.64
N VAL A 116 -28.78 6.73 24.41
CA VAL A 116 -28.45 7.76 25.42
C VAL A 116 -29.74 8.43 25.92
N MET A 117 -30.62 8.89 25.03
CA MET A 117 -31.88 9.53 25.40
C MET A 117 -32.81 8.60 26.20
N TYR A 118 -32.95 7.33 25.81
CA TYR A 118 -33.74 6.33 26.55
C TYR A 118 -33.24 6.14 28.00
N TYR A 119 -31.92 6.00 28.18
CA TYR A 119 -31.33 5.79 29.50
C TYR A 119 -31.34 7.06 30.37
N VAL A 120 -31.15 8.25 29.77
CA VAL A 120 -31.35 9.55 30.45
C VAL A 120 -32.82 9.72 30.89
N LYS A 121 -33.78 9.32 30.07
CA LYS A 121 -35.22 9.32 30.39
C LYS A 121 -35.67 8.15 31.29
N LYS A 122 -34.74 7.53 32.04
CA LYS A 122 -34.99 6.43 33.00
C LYS A 122 -35.87 5.31 32.39
N GLY A 123 -35.56 4.92 31.16
CA GLY A 123 -36.20 3.80 30.46
C GLY A 123 -37.52 4.12 29.74
N GLN A 124 -37.84 5.39 29.47
CA GLN A 124 -38.98 5.77 28.64
C GLN A 124 -38.55 5.99 27.18
N TRP A 125 -39.24 5.33 26.25
CA TRP A 125 -39.04 5.45 24.80
C TRP A 125 -40.15 6.27 24.13
N GLU A 126 -39.76 7.24 23.30
CA GLU A 126 -40.70 8.17 22.63
C GLU A 126 -40.59 8.16 21.10
N TYR A 127 -39.52 7.58 20.54
CA TYR A 127 -39.15 7.76 19.12
C TYR A 127 -39.81 6.74 18.15
N GLY A 128 -40.92 6.13 18.57
CA GLY A 128 -41.67 5.15 17.76
C GLY A 128 -40.99 3.80 17.57
N ASP A 129 -41.75 2.82 17.09
CA ASP A 129 -41.31 1.42 17.00
C ASP A 129 -40.19 1.19 15.96
N PHE A 130 -40.23 1.90 14.84
CA PHE A 130 -39.22 1.79 13.77
C PHE A 130 -37.80 2.11 14.26
N LEU A 131 -37.61 3.23 14.96
CA LEU A 131 -36.29 3.64 15.45
C LEU A 131 -35.78 2.73 16.60
N CYS A 132 -36.69 2.07 17.33
CA CYS A 132 -36.32 1.07 18.33
C CYS A 132 -35.69 -0.16 17.67
N ARG A 133 -36.38 -0.75 16.68
CA ARG A 133 -35.91 -1.89 15.88
C ARG A 133 -34.57 -1.57 15.22
N VAL A 134 -34.44 -0.39 14.59
CA VAL A 134 -33.23 0.04 13.90
C VAL A 134 -32.05 0.26 14.87
N SER A 135 -32.25 0.90 16.03
CA SER A 135 -31.18 1.09 17.03
C SER A 135 -30.74 -0.23 17.68
N SER A 136 -31.63 -1.22 17.77
CA SER A 136 -31.27 -2.60 18.15
C SER A 136 -30.45 -3.29 17.05
N TYR A 137 -30.97 -3.34 15.82
CA TYR A 137 -30.35 -4.01 14.68
C TYR A 137 -28.98 -3.43 14.31
N ALA A 138 -28.81 -2.11 14.27
CA ALA A 138 -27.55 -1.46 13.88
C ALA A 138 -26.37 -1.81 14.80
N LEU A 139 -26.62 -2.00 16.10
CA LEU A 139 -25.58 -2.42 17.05
C LEU A 139 -25.11 -3.86 16.77
N TYR A 140 -26.03 -4.79 16.53
CA TYR A 140 -25.71 -6.19 16.22
C TYR A 140 -25.06 -6.35 14.83
N VAL A 141 -25.56 -5.65 13.82
CA VAL A 141 -24.94 -5.62 12.49
C VAL A 141 -23.49 -5.11 12.59
N ASN A 142 -23.24 -4.03 13.33
CA ASN A 142 -21.89 -3.50 13.48
C ASN A 142 -20.96 -4.46 14.24
N LEU A 143 -21.42 -5.06 15.35
CA LEU A 143 -20.66 -6.05 16.11
C LEU A 143 -20.08 -7.15 15.19
N TYR A 144 -20.93 -7.77 14.37
CA TYR A 144 -20.49 -8.83 13.46
C TYR A 144 -19.74 -8.28 12.24
N CYS A 145 -20.11 -7.10 11.70
CA CYS A 145 -19.37 -6.49 10.59
C CYS A 145 -17.92 -6.21 10.99
N SER A 146 -17.66 -5.65 12.18
CA SER A 146 -16.30 -5.44 12.67
C SER A 146 -15.53 -6.75 12.81
N ILE A 147 -16.14 -7.80 13.37
CA ILE A 147 -15.54 -9.14 13.49
C ILE A 147 -15.17 -9.71 12.10
N PHE A 148 -16.09 -9.70 11.13
CA PHE A 148 -15.85 -10.27 9.80
C PHE A 148 -14.88 -9.44 8.95
N PHE A 149 -14.93 -8.11 9.02
CA PHE A 149 -13.94 -7.27 8.34
C PHE A 149 -12.54 -7.40 8.98
N MET A 150 -12.42 -7.56 10.30
CA MET A 150 -11.14 -7.90 10.93
C MET A 150 -10.64 -9.29 10.50
N MET A 151 -11.52 -10.29 10.39
CA MET A 151 -11.16 -11.62 9.87
C MET A 151 -10.61 -11.53 8.44
N VAL A 152 -11.31 -10.85 7.52
CA VAL A 152 -10.88 -10.75 6.12
C VAL A 152 -9.66 -9.85 5.95
N MET A 153 -9.50 -8.80 6.77
CA MET A 153 -8.26 -8.01 6.81
C MET A 153 -7.07 -8.88 7.26
N SER A 154 -7.23 -9.72 8.27
CA SER A 154 -6.23 -10.69 8.73
C SER A 154 -5.87 -11.72 7.65
N CYS A 155 -6.87 -12.33 6.99
CA CYS A 155 -6.67 -13.28 5.89
C CYS A 155 -5.92 -12.63 4.72
N THR A 156 -6.31 -11.43 4.31
CA THR A 156 -5.67 -10.66 3.24
C THR A 156 -4.20 -10.36 3.55
N ARG A 157 -3.87 -10.15 4.82
CA ARG A 157 -2.51 -9.86 5.29
C ARG A 157 -1.66 -11.10 5.44
N PHE A 158 -2.25 -12.23 5.87
CA PHE A 158 -1.63 -13.54 5.83
C PHE A 158 -1.24 -13.92 4.39
N LEU A 159 -2.18 -13.84 3.44
CA LEU A 159 -1.89 -14.07 2.02
C LEU A 159 -0.78 -13.15 1.49
N ALA A 160 -0.81 -11.86 1.83
CA ALA A 160 0.19 -10.89 1.38
C ALA A 160 1.61 -11.07 1.98
N ILE A 161 1.74 -11.78 3.11
CA ILE A 161 3.03 -12.03 3.79
C ILE A 161 3.55 -13.44 3.49
N VAL A 162 2.68 -14.45 3.57
CA VAL A 162 3.04 -15.88 3.50
C VAL A 162 2.97 -16.41 2.05
N PHE A 163 2.02 -15.92 1.25
CA PHE A 163 1.80 -16.37 -0.13
C PHE A 163 1.81 -15.22 -1.16
N PRO A 164 2.86 -14.37 -1.20
CA PRO A 164 2.86 -13.11 -1.97
C PRO A 164 2.61 -13.28 -3.47
N VAL A 165 3.00 -14.41 -4.08
CA VAL A 165 2.73 -14.73 -5.49
C VAL A 165 1.25 -15.05 -5.73
N GLN A 166 0.62 -15.82 -4.85
CA GLN A 166 -0.80 -16.17 -4.95
C GLN A 166 -1.69 -14.95 -4.66
N ASN A 167 -1.28 -14.11 -3.70
CA ASN A 167 -1.93 -12.85 -3.35
C ASN A 167 -2.20 -11.96 -4.58
N LEU A 168 -1.29 -11.92 -5.56
CA LEU A 168 -1.48 -11.18 -6.83
C LEU A 168 -2.68 -11.69 -7.68
N LYS A 169 -3.02 -12.98 -7.59
CA LYS A 169 -4.17 -13.60 -8.30
C LYS A 169 -5.44 -13.65 -7.44
N LEU A 170 -5.28 -13.80 -6.13
CA LEU A 170 -6.39 -13.96 -5.18
C LEU A 170 -6.99 -12.61 -4.75
N VAL A 171 -6.16 -11.60 -4.49
CA VAL A 171 -6.58 -10.33 -3.88
C VAL A 171 -6.65 -9.22 -4.94
N SER A 172 -7.85 -8.99 -5.46
CA SER A 172 -8.14 -7.90 -6.40
C SER A 172 -9.25 -6.98 -5.89
N VAL A 173 -9.30 -5.75 -6.44
CA VAL A 173 -10.34 -4.74 -6.10
C VAL A 173 -11.76 -5.30 -6.33
N ARG A 174 -12.00 -5.95 -7.49
CA ARG A 174 -13.31 -6.55 -7.81
C ARG A 174 -13.70 -7.65 -6.82
N LYS A 175 -12.77 -8.57 -6.50
CA LYS A 175 -13.00 -9.65 -5.53
C LYS A 175 -13.26 -9.10 -4.12
N ALA A 176 -12.55 -8.06 -3.70
CA ALA A 176 -12.75 -7.42 -2.40
C ALA A 176 -14.14 -6.76 -2.28
N CYS A 177 -14.60 -6.06 -3.32
CA CYS A 177 -15.97 -5.53 -3.34
C CYS A 177 -17.02 -6.66 -3.23
N ALA A 178 -16.85 -7.76 -3.97
CA ALA A 178 -17.75 -8.91 -3.88
C ALA A 178 -17.77 -9.54 -2.47
N VAL A 179 -16.60 -9.69 -1.84
CA VAL A 179 -16.50 -10.17 -0.45
C VAL A 179 -17.20 -9.23 0.52
N CYS A 180 -17.05 -7.90 0.39
CA CYS A 180 -17.80 -6.95 1.22
C CYS A 180 -19.32 -7.09 1.04
N VAL A 181 -19.82 -7.23 -0.19
CA VAL A 181 -21.26 -7.42 -0.45
C VAL A 181 -21.75 -8.72 0.18
N CYS A 182 -21.00 -9.81 0.06
CA CYS A 182 -21.35 -11.08 0.71
C CYS A 182 -21.39 -10.97 2.24
N ILE A 183 -20.44 -10.27 2.85
CA ILE A 183 -20.40 -9.99 4.30
C ILE A 183 -21.63 -9.19 4.73
N TRP A 184 -21.95 -8.09 4.04
CA TRP A 184 -23.12 -7.26 4.34
C TRP A 184 -24.43 -8.05 4.21
N VAL A 185 -24.62 -8.79 3.11
CA VAL A 185 -25.83 -9.62 2.91
C VAL A 185 -25.96 -10.69 3.99
N PHE A 186 -24.88 -11.40 4.29
CA PHE A 186 -24.86 -12.43 5.33
C PHE A 186 -25.20 -11.86 6.70
N ILE A 187 -24.55 -10.78 7.12
CA ILE A 187 -24.70 -10.21 8.47
C ILE A 187 -26.06 -9.52 8.64
N CYS A 188 -26.54 -8.81 7.63
CA CYS A 188 -27.90 -8.25 7.64
C CYS A 188 -28.94 -9.38 7.73
N SER A 189 -28.78 -10.45 6.95
CA SER A 189 -29.69 -11.61 6.99
C SER A 189 -29.69 -12.30 8.36
N THR A 190 -28.51 -12.61 8.93
CA THR A 190 -28.41 -13.28 10.23
C THR A 190 -28.78 -12.39 11.41
N SER A 191 -28.65 -11.06 11.28
CA SER A 191 -29.07 -10.09 12.31
C SER A 191 -30.55 -9.70 12.21
N SER A 192 -31.25 -10.07 11.13
CA SER A 192 -32.65 -9.73 10.92
C SER A 192 -33.63 -10.13 12.05
N PRO A 193 -33.41 -11.19 12.87
CA PRO A 193 -34.28 -11.46 14.01
C PRO A 193 -34.34 -10.32 15.03
N PHE A 194 -33.29 -9.48 15.13
CA PHE A 194 -33.30 -8.30 16.02
C PHE A 194 -34.19 -7.16 15.52
N LEU A 195 -34.62 -7.17 14.26
CA LEU A 195 -35.68 -6.27 13.76
C LEU A 195 -37.07 -6.74 14.20
N MET A 196 -37.25 -8.00 14.61
CA MET A 196 -38.55 -8.50 15.08
C MET A 196 -38.87 -8.02 16.51
N SER A 197 -37.85 -7.74 17.32
CA SER A 197 -37.99 -7.11 18.64
C SER A 197 -38.33 -5.62 18.51
N GLY A 198 -39.62 -5.32 18.58
CA GLY A 198 -40.15 -3.95 18.67
C GLY A 198 -40.35 -3.47 20.10
N VAL A 199 -40.98 -2.29 20.20
CA VAL A 199 -41.41 -1.65 21.44
C VAL A 199 -42.41 -2.52 22.22
N ARG A 200 -42.35 -2.44 23.55
CA ARG A 200 -43.33 -3.04 24.48
C ARG A 200 -43.79 -2.00 25.51
N VAL A 201 -45.01 -2.12 26.02
CA VAL A 201 -45.46 -1.35 27.19
C VAL A 201 -45.32 -2.23 28.42
N ASP A 202 -44.56 -1.74 29.40
CA ASP A 202 -44.42 -2.35 30.73
C ASP A 202 -45.71 -2.09 31.53
N LEU A 203 -46.45 -3.17 31.83
CA LEU A 203 -47.74 -3.10 32.52
C LEU A 203 -47.65 -2.65 33.98
N ILE A 204 -46.46 -2.72 34.59
CA ILE A 204 -46.24 -2.35 36.00
C ILE A 204 -45.86 -0.88 36.11
N THR A 205 -44.97 -0.40 35.24
CA THR A 205 -44.50 1.01 35.28
C THR A 205 -45.22 1.94 34.29
N ASN A 206 -46.11 1.40 33.45
CA ASN A 206 -46.78 2.08 32.33
C ASN A 206 -45.79 2.82 31.39
N LYS A 207 -44.58 2.26 31.24
CA LYS A 207 -43.50 2.82 30.41
C LYS A 207 -43.39 2.11 29.06
N THR A 208 -43.02 2.88 28.06
CA THR A 208 -42.70 2.39 26.72
C THR A 208 -41.25 1.92 26.71
N LYS A 209 -41.02 0.59 26.71
CA LYS A 209 -39.70 -0.06 26.72
C LYS A 209 -39.25 -0.42 25.32
N CYS A 210 -37.94 -0.48 25.11
CA CYS A 210 -37.32 -0.81 23.81
C CYS A 210 -36.16 -1.80 23.90
N PHE A 211 -35.21 -1.59 24.82
CA PHE A 211 -33.95 -2.37 24.89
C PHE A 211 -33.98 -3.49 25.94
N GLU A 212 -35.16 -3.98 26.30
CA GLU A 212 -35.37 -5.01 27.33
C GLU A 212 -35.70 -6.38 26.69
N PRO A 213 -35.35 -7.51 27.34
CA PRO A 213 -35.45 -8.83 26.72
C PRO A 213 -36.91 -9.28 26.51
N PRO A 214 -37.18 -10.14 25.51
CA PRO A 214 -38.50 -10.72 25.32
C PRO A 214 -38.93 -11.63 26.47
N GLU A 215 -40.03 -11.27 27.13
CA GLU A 215 -40.77 -12.16 28.02
C GLU A 215 -41.38 -13.35 27.26
N GLY A 216 -41.57 -14.48 27.97
CA GLY A 216 -42.16 -15.72 27.46
C GLY A 216 -41.13 -16.81 27.13
N GLU A 217 -41.37 -18.02 27.63
CA GLU A 217 -40.43 -19.16 27.55
C GLU A 217 -40.01 -19.53 26.11
N GLN A 218 -40.96 -19.58 25.17
CA GLN A 218 -40.66 -19.84 23.76
C GLN A 218 -39.80 -18.73 23.12
N SER A 219 -39.99 -17.47 23.54
CA SER A 219 -39.17 -16.33 23.12
C SER A 219 -37.72 -16.50 23.60
N ILE A 220 -37.54 -16.92 24.85
CA ILE A 220 -36.24 -17.16 25.48
C ILE A 220 -35.52 -18.33 24.79
N ASN A 221 -36.20 -19.46 24.58
CA ASN A 221 -35.61 -20.63 23.91
C ASN A 221 -35.13 -20.29 22.47
N LYS A 222 -35.91 -19.51 21.71
CA LYS A 222 -35.49 -18.99 20.40
C LYS A 222 -34.27 -18.07 20.50
N LEU A 223 -34.20 -17.22 21.53
CA LEU A 223 -33.08 -16.31 21.77
C LEU A 223 -31.79 -17.05 22.21
N VAL A 224 -31.91 -18.13 22.97
CA VAL A 224 -30.81 -19.05 23.34
C VAL A 224 -30.23 -19.73 22.11
N ILE A 225 -31.08 -20.32 21.24
CA ILE A 225 -30.63 -20.96 19.99
C ILE A 225 -29.92 -19.95 19.08
N LEU A 226 -30.51 -18.76 18.89
CA LEU A 226 -29.88 -17.67 18.14
C LEU A 226 -28.54 -17.23 18.78
N ASN A 227 -28.42 -17.23 20.11
CA ASN A 227 -27.15 -16.93 20.77
C ASN A 227 -26.07 -17.98 20.46
N TYR A 228 -26.38 -19.27 20.51
CA TYR A 228 -25.39 -20.31 20.17
C TYR A 228 -24.96 -20.26 18.70
N LEU A 229 -25.90 -20.00 17.78
CA LEU A 229 -25.56 -19.78 16.36
C LEU A 229 -24.67 -18.55 16.17
N SER A 230 -25.02 -17.42 16.80
CA SER A 230 -24.20 -16.20 16.78
C SER A 230 -22.85 -16.36 17.47
N LEU A 231 -22.74 -17.19 18.52
CA LEU A 231 -21.48 -17.49 19.21
C LEU A 231 -20.55 -18.29 18.29
N VAL A 232 -21.04 -19.40 17.73
CA VAL A 232 -20.21 -20.29 16.89
C VAL A 232 -19.84 -19.62 15.57
N VAL A 233 -20.83 -19.14 14.82
CA VAL A 233 -20.63 -18.61 13.45
C VAL A 233 -20.19 -17.15 13.48
N GLY A 234 -20.71 -16.35 14.42
CA GLY A 234 -20.43 -14.92 14.52
C GLY A 234 -19.17 -14.55 15.29
N PHE A 235 -18.62 -15.44 16.13
CA PHE A 235 -17.44 -15.15 16.95
C PHE A 235 -16.36 -16.25 16.90
N VAL A 236 -16.68 -17.50 17.23
CA VAL A 236 -15.68 -18.59 17.36
C VAL A 236 -15.00 -18.90 16.02
N VAL A 237 -15.75 -19.08 14.93
CA VAL A 237 -15.18 -19.35 13.61
C VAL A 237 -14.29 -18.18 13.12
N PRO A 238 -14.73 -16.90 13.16
CA PRO A 238 -13.85 -15.77 12.86
C PRO A 238 -12.59 -15.69 13.74
N PHE A 239 -12.71 -15.93 15.04
CA PHE A 239 -11.57 -15.93 15.96
C PHE A 239 -10.53 -17.00 15.62
N LEU A 240 -10.97 -18.25 15.34
CA LEU A 240 -10.08 -19.34 14.94
C LEU A 240 -9.38 -19.05 13.60
N VAL A 241 -10.09 -18.49 12.62
CA VAL A 241 -9.49 -18.08 11.33
C VAL A 241 -8.44 -16.99 11.52
N ILE A 242 -8.70 -15.99 12.37
CA ILE A 242 -7.73 -14.94 12.71
C ILE A 242 -6.50 -15.54 13.41
N LEU A 243 -6.72 -16.43 14.39
CA LEU A 243 -5.64 -17.09 15.14
C LEU A 243 -4.72 -17.88 14.20
N LEU A 244 -5.27 -18.69 13.29
CA LEU A 244 -4.50 -19.45 12.30
C LEU A 244 -3.72 -18.53 11.34
N CYS A 245 -4.35 -17.45 10.86
CA CYS A 245 -3.67 -16.44 10.03
C CYS A 245 -2.49 -15.78 10.77
N TYR A 246 -2.66 -15.49 12.06
CA TYR A 246 -1.65 -14.81 12.88
C TYR A 246 -0.52 -15.75 13.29
N VAL A 247 -0.81 -17.01 13.64
CA VAL A 247 0.20 -18.07 13.81
C VAL A 247 1.03 -18.21 12.53
N GLY A 248 0.39 -18.31 11.36
CA GLY A 248 1.09 -18.39 10.07
C GLY A 248 1.96 -17.18 9.73
N ILE A 249 1.51 -15.95 10.05
CA ILE A 249 2.32 -14.73 9.93
C ILE A 249 3.51 -14.77 10.90
N ILE A 250 3.30 -15.14 12.16
CA ILE A 250 4.34 -15.16 13.20
C ILE A 250 5.41 -16.20 12.86
N LEU A 251 5.02 -17.43 12.50
CA LEU A 251 5.94 -18.48 12.05
C LEU A 251 6.80 -17.99 10.87
N THR A 252 6.18 -17.39 9.85
CA THR A 252 6.89 -16.84 8.69
C THR A 252 7.87 -15.73 9.07
N LEU A 253 7.49 -14.84 10.01
CA LEU A 253 8.34 -13.76 10.52
C LEU A 253 9.47 -14.23 11.45
N LEU A 254 9.37 -15.43 12.04
CA LEU A 254 10.39 -16.04 12.90
C LEU A 254 11.37 -16.91 12.09
N PHE A 255 10.88 -17.78 11.21
CA PHE A 255 11.71 -18.71 10.44
C PHE A 255 12.47 -18.05 9.28
N SER A 256 12.01 -16.91 8.75
CA SER A 256 12.72 -16.16 7.68
C SER A 256 13.91 -15.32 8.20
N SER A 257 14.56 -15.74 9.29
CA SER A 257 15.47 -14.91 10.08
C SER A 257 16.91 -14.82 9.56
N SER A 258 17.34 -15.71 8.66
CA SER A 258 18.73 -15.79 8.17
C SER A 258 19.09 -14.84 7.02
N ALA A 259 18.14 -14.15 6.38
CA ALA A 259 18.40 -13.34 5.18
C ALA A 259 17.53 -12.07 5.02
N MET A 260 17.48 -11.19 6.03
CA MET A 260 16.57 -10.03 6.03
C MET A 260 17.25 -8.65 6.12
N ARG A 261 17.01 -7.77 5.12
CA ARG A 261 17.59 -6.41 5.03
C ARG A 261 16.62 -5.29 5.46
N ARG A 262 17.20 -4.10 5.72
CA ARG A 262 16.61 -2.88 6.33
C ARG A 262 15.19 -2.51 5.85
N GLY A 263 14.85 -2.73 4.58
CA GLY A 263 13.55 -2.36 3.99
C GLY A 263 12.33 -3.11 4.56
N GLN A 264 12.48 -4.36 5.01
CA GLN A 264 11.32 -5.13 5.49
C GLN A 264 10.84 -4.74 6.90
N LYS A 265 11.64 -3.99 7.69
CA LYS A 265 11.27 -3.53 9.04
C LYS A 265 9.90 -2.81 9.04
N GLY A 266 9.61 -2.00 8.01
CA GLY A 266 8.34 -1.31 7.89
C GLY A 266 7.13 -2.25 7.85
N ASN A 267 7.20 -3.35 7.10
CA ASN A 267 6.10 -4.32 7.01
C ASN A 267 5.97 -5.20 8.25
N ARG A 268 7.09 -5.64 8.85
CA ARG A 268 7.07 -6.39 10.12
C ARG A 268 6.38 -5.59 11.23
N THR A 269 6.73 -4.31 11.41
CA THR A 269 6.12 -3.47 12.46
C THR A 269 4.63 -3.23 12.20
N LYS A 270 4.19 -3.03 10.95
CA LYS A 270 2.75 -2.93 10.61
C LYS A 270 1.98 -4.21 10.95
N ALA A 271 2.54 -5.38 10.62
CA ALA A 271 1.92 -6.67 10.91
C ALA A 271 1.74 -6.87 12.42
N ILE A 272 2.78 -6.58 13.21
CA ILE A 272 2.73 -6.67 14.68
C ILE A 272 1.67 -5.72 15.25
N TRP A 273 1.63 -4.45 14.86
CA TRP A 273 0.59 -3.52 15.37
C TRP A 273 -0.83 -3.93 14.98
N MET A 274 -1.03 -4.46 13.77
CA MET A 274 -2.34 -4.97 13.35
C MET A 274 -2.77 -6.20 14.17
N ILE A 275 -1.83 -7.11 14.46
CA ILE A 275 -2.06 -8.25 15.36
C ILE A 275 -2.46 -7.74 16.74
N VAL A 276 -1.71 -6.80 17.32
CA VAL A 276 -1.98 -6.21 18.64
C VAL A 276 -3.37 -5.55 18.69
N THR A 277 -3.74 -4.72 17.72
CA THR A 277 -5.05 -4.04 17.74
C THR A 277 -6.22 -5.01 17.55
N VAL A 278 -6.12 -6.01 16.68
CA VAL A 278 -7.18 -7.02 16.52
C VAL A 278 -7.28 -7.93 17.75
N MET A 279 -6.14 -8.34 18.35
CA MET A 279 -6.17 -9.09 19.61
C MET A 279 -6.77 -8.28 20.75
N LEU A 280 -6.50 -6.96 20.82
CA LEU A 280 -7.13 -6.06 21.79
C LEU A 280 -8.66 -6.01 21.61
N ALA A 281 -9.14 -5.82 20.38
CA ALA A 281 -10.58 -5.83 20.07
C ALA A 281 -11.27 -7.16 20.45
N PHE A 282 -10.65 -8.30 20.12
CA PHE A 282 -11.22 -9.60 20.48
C PHE A 282 -11.21 -9.86 22.00
N LEU A 283 -10.10 -9.58 22.69
CA LEU A 283 -9.97 -9.88 24.13
C LEU A 283 -10.73 -8.89 25.03
N VAL A 284 -10.82 -7.62 24.65
CA VAL A 284 -11.42 -6.56 25.48
C VAL A 284 -12.86 -6.24 25.08
N SER A 285 -13.21 -6.24 23.79
CA SER A 285 -14.57 -5.88 23.33
C SER A 285 -15.46 -7.08 23.05
N PHE A 286 -15.02 -8.05 22.24
CA PHE A 286 -15.92 -9.11 21.75
C PHE A 286 -16.04 -10.32 22.70
N MET A 287 -14.92 -10.86 23.17
CA MET A 287 -14.89 -12.07 24.00
C MET A 287 -15.68 -11.91 25.31
N PRO A 288 -15.55 -10.80 26.08
CA PRO A 288 -16.31 -10.62 27.32
C PRO A 288 -17.82 -10.60 27.07
N TYR A 289 -18.25 -9.95 25.98
CA TYR A 289 -19.66 -9.92 25.57
C TYR A 289 -20.21 -11.29 25.19
N HIS A 290 -19.49 -12.06 24.36
CA HIS A 290 -19.96 -13.37 23.91
C HIS A 290 -19.99 -14.41 25.05
N ILE A 291 -19.03 -14.36 25.98
CA ILE A 291 -19.08 -15.14 27.21
C ILE A 291 -20.28 -14.71 28.06
N GLN A 292 -20.36 -13.43 28.43
CA GLN A 292 -21.37 -12.92 29.37
C GLN A 292 -22.80 -13.11 28.87
N ARG A 293 -23.06 -12.89 27.57
CA ARG A 293 -24.39 -13.11 26.96
C ARG A 293 -24.79 -14.59 26.99
N THR A 294 -23.83 -15.49 26.78
CA THR A 294 -24.08 -16.94 26.81
C THR A 294 -24.36 -17.42 28.23
N ILE A 295 -23.61 -16.93 29.23
CA ILE A 295 -23.91 -17.22 30.64
C ILE A 295 -25.28 -16.62 31.00
N HIS A 296 -25.58 -15.36 30.65
CA HIS A 296 -26.82 -14.67 30.99
C HIS A 296 -28.07 -15.41 30.49
N LEU A 297 -28.06 -15.88 29.24
CA LEU A 297 -29.21 -16.57 28.64
C LEU A 297 -29.42 -17.98 29.21
N ASN A 298 -28.36 -18.66 29.70
CA ASN A 298 -28.50 -19.93 30.43
C ASN A 298 -28.93 -19.70 31.89
N TYR A 299 -28.44 -18.62 32.51
CA TYR A 299 -28.73 -18.24 33.89
C TYR A 299 -30.21 -17.85 34.09
N MET A 300 -30.81 -17.18 33.09
CA MET A 300 -32.25 -16.89 33.03
C MET A 300 -33.17 -18.12 33.01
N SER A 301 -32.63 -19.34 32.96
CA SER A 301 -33.40 -20.60 32.94
C SER A 301 -33.53 -21.27 34.33
N ARG A 302 -33.12 -20.62 35.42
CA ARG A 302 -33.04 -21.21 36.77
C ARG A 302 -33.43 -20.23 37.88
N GLN A 303 -33.83 -20.77 39.04
CA GLN A 303 -34.02 -19.99 40.28
C GLN A 303 -32.66 -19.76 40.96
N HIS A 304 -32.44 -18.53 41.46
CA HIS A 304 -31.14 -18.04 41.94
C HIS A 304 -31.28 -16.96 43.02
N THR A 305 -30.18 -16.61 43.71
CA THR A 305 -30.17 -15.59 44.78
C THR A 305 -30.05 -14.16 44.22
N CYS A 306 -30.49 -13.16 45.00
CA CYS A 306 -30.51 -11.77 44.55
C CYS A 306 -29.13 -11.19 44.20
N ASP A 307 -28.09 -11.47 45.00
CA ASP A 307 -26.76 -10.88 44.78
C ASP A 307 -26.12 -11.38 43.48
N GLU A 308 -26.27 -12.68 43.20
CA GLU A 308 -25.84 -13.29 41.94
C GLU A 308 -26.57 -12.65 40.75
N VAL A 309 -27.91 -12.47 40.84
CA VAL A 309 -28.73 -11.81 39.80
C VAL A 309 -28.25 -10.37 39.54
N VAL A 310 -28.03 -9.58 40.60
CA VAL A 310 -27.59 -8.19 40.51
C VAL A 310 -26.16 -8.09 39.93
N TYR A 311 -25.24 -8.97 40.34
CA TYR A 311 -23.90 -9.05 39.76
C TYR A 311 -23.95 -9.42 38.27
N MET A 312 -24.82 -10.37 37.91
CA MET A 312 -25.01 -10.83 36.54
C MET A 312 -25.56 -9.74 35.61
N GLN A 313 -26.49 -8.93 36.12
CA GLN A 313 -27.03 -7.77 35.39
C GLN A 313 -25.97 -6.66 35.25
N LYS A 314 -25.20 -6.34 36.30
CA LYS A 314 -24.07 -5.38 36.26
C LYS A 314 -23.06 -5.73 35.17
N SER A 315 -22.68 -7.01 35.09
CA SER A 315 -21.69 -7.50 34.12
C SER A 315 -22.21 -7.54 32.67
N VAL A 316 -23.53 -7.72 32.44
CA VAL A 316 -24.14 -7.50 31.10
C VAL A 316 -24.03 -6.03 30.67
N VAL A 317 -24.25 -5.06 31.57
CA VAL A 317 -24.10 -3.63 31.26
C VAL A 317 -22.67 -3.30 30.82
N VAL A 318 -21.67 -3.72 31.61
CA VAL A 318 -20.25 -3.46 31.33
C VAL A 318 -19.81 -4.12 30.02
N THR A 319 -20.16 -5.39 29.78
CA THR A 319 -19.69 -6.10 28.58
C THR A 319 -20.36 -5.61 27.28
N LEU A 320 -21.61 -5.15 27.32
CA LEU A 320 -22.25 -4.51 26.17
C LEU A 320 -21.60 -3.14 25.85
N CYS A 321 -21.19 -2.38 26.86
CA CYS A 321 -20.39 -1.17 26.69
C CYS A 321 -19.01 -1.45 26.08
N LEU A 322 -18.32 -2.51 26.52
CA LEU A 322 -17.03 -2.92 25.96
C LEU A 322 -17.16 -3.34 24.49
N ALA A 323 -18.20 -4.09 24.13
CA ALA A 323 -18.49 -4.46 22.74
C ALA A 323 -18.75 -3.23 21.85
N ALA A 324 -19.57 -2.29 22.31
CA ALA A 324 -19.84 -1.03 21.59
C ALA A 324 -18.61 -0.12 21.48
N SER A 325 -17.65 -0.24 22.40
CA SER A 325 -16.38 0.52 22.38
C SER A 325 -15.42 0.09 21.27
N ASN A 326 -15.68 -1.02 20.57
CA ASN A 326 -14.83 -1.49 19.47
C ASN A 326 -14.66 -0.41 18.38
N SER A 327 -15.71 0.33 18.04
CA SER A 327 -15.67 1.41 17.04
C SER A 327 -14.77 2.59 17.44
N CYS A 328 -14.24 2.62 18.67
CA CYS A 328 -13.19 3.54 19.12
C CYS A 328 -11.77 2.94 19.02
N ILE A 329 -11.64 1.62 18.91
CA ILE A 329 -10.37 0.89 18.74
C ILE A 329 -9.97 0.82 17.26
N ASP A 330 -10.93 0.58 16.36
CA ASP A 330 -10.72 0.52 14.90
C ASP A 330 -9.94 1.74 14.31
N PRO A 331 -10.13 2.99 14.78
CA PRO A 331 -9.22 4.13 14.57
C PRO A 331 -7.71 3.81 14.56
N MET A 332 -7.24 2.88 15.40
CA MET A 332 -5.84 2.45 15.46
C MET A 332 -5.43 1.60 14.25
N LEU A 333 -6.32 0.73 13.73
CA LEU A 333 -6.05 -0.09 12.54
C LEU A 333 -5.70 0.78 11.33
N TYR A 334 -6.48 1.84 11.08
CA TYR A 334 -6.24 2.75 9.96
C TYR A 334 -4.92 3.52 10.10
N PHE A 335 -4.56 3.93 11.33
CA PHE A 335 -3.32 4.66 11.61
C PHE A 335 -2.07 3.79 11.44
N PHE A 336 -2.06 2.57 11.96
CA PHE A 336 -0.89 1.69 11.91
C PHE A 336 -0.74 0.93 10.60
N SER A 337 -1.84 0.58 9.92
CA SER A 337 -1.78 -0.12 8.62
C SER A 337 -1.46 0.80 7.44
N GLY A 338 -1.67 2.11 7.60
CA GLY A 338 -1.56 3.11 6.56
C GLY A 338 -0.18 3.78 6.43
N GLU A 339 0.75 3.13 5.73
CA GLU A 339 2.04 3.74 5.32
C GLU A 339 1.84 5.06 4.53
N ASN A 340 0.83 5.08 3.65
CA ASN A 340 0.39 6.29 2.95
C ASN A 340 -0.59 7.16 3.78
N PHE A 341 -1.09 6.72 4.95
CA PHE A 341 -2.11 7.46 5.72
C PHE A 341 -1.51 8.61 6.52
N ARG A 342 -0.40 8.35 7.26
CA ARG A 342 0.39 9.41 7.91
C ARG A 342 0.80 10.52 6.92
N HIS A 343 1.33 10.14 5.76
CA HIS A 343 1.69 11.12 4.72
C HIS A 343 0.47 11.88 4.16
N ARG A 344 -0.68 11.21 4.00
CA ARG A 344 -1.94 11.85 3.55
C ARG A 344 -2.50 12.87 4.55
N ILE A 345 -2.37 12.63 5.86
CA ILE A 345 -2.73 13.61 6.90
C ILE A 345 -1.87 14.88 6.75
N PHE A 346 -0.55 14.72 6.61
CA PHE A 346 0.36 15.86 6.45
C PHE A 346 0.14 16.62 5.13
N SER A 347 -0.14 15.93 4.01
CA SER A 347 -0.48 16.62 2.76
C SER A 347 -1.84 17.35 2.83
N SER A 348 -2.85 16.77 3.47
CA SER A 348 -4.16 17.44 3.63
C SER A 348 -4.08 18.69 4.51
N ARG A 349 -3.20 18.72 5.53
CA ARG A 349 -2.93 19.93 6.32
C ARG A 349 -2.35 21.07 5.46
N ARG A 350 -1.40 20.78 4.55
CA ARG A 350 -0.83 21.81 3.64
C ARG A 350 -1.90 22.47 2.76
N ASN A 351 -2.78 21.68 2.14
CA ASN A 351 -3.83 22.24 1.26
C ASN A 351 -4.81 23.15 2.03
N THR A 352 -5.21 22.76 3.25
CA THR A 352 -6.15 23.54 4.08
C THR A 352 -5.53 24.86 4.59
N ILE A 353 -4.22 24.87 4.84
CA ILE A 353 -3.48 26.10 5.21
C ILE A 353 -3.39 27.05 4.01
N ASN A 354 -3.07 26.53 2.82
CA ASN A 354 -2.94 27.36 1.61
C ASN A 354 -4.26 28.05 1.24
N THR A 355 -5.42 27.37 1.30
CA THR A 355 -6.72 28.02 0.99
C THR A 355 -7.02 29.20 1.92
N ARG A 356 -6.66 29.13 3.21
CA ARG A 356 -6.82 30.25 4.15
C ARG A 356 -5.85 31.40 3.89
N ALA A 357 -4.68 31.13 3.29
CA ALA A 357 -3.74 32.16 2.85
C ALA A 357 -4.22 32.89 1.59
N THR A 358 -4.77 32.17 0.61
CA THR A 358 -5.29 32.78 -0.63
C THR A 358 -6.49 33.68 -0.36
N GLN A 359 -7.47 33.22 0.44
CA GLN A 359 -8.70 33.97 0.71
C GLN A 359 -8.48 35.27 1.53
N ARG A 360 -7.36 35.38 2.26
CA ARG A 360 -6.94 36.64 2.90
C ARG A 360 -6.21 37.62 1.97
N ARG A 361 -5.84 37.22 0.75
CA ARG A 361 -5.19 38.11 -0.24
C ARG A 361 -6.17 38.74 -1.24
N SER A 362 -7.34 38.14 -1.50
CA SER A 362 -8.34 38.70 -2.43
C SER A 362 -9.24 39.80 -1.85
N LEU A 363 -9.01 40.23 -0.59
CA LEU A 363 -9.81 41.26 0.09
C LEU A 363 -9.05 42.59 0.32
N LYS A 364 -7.90 42.77 -0.34
CA LYS A 364 -7.09 44.01 -0.29
C LYS A 364 -6.51 44.38 -1.66
N SER A 365 -7.38 44.89 -2.53
CA SER A 365 -7.00 45.58 -3.77
C SER A 365 -7.89 46.82 -3.94
N PRO A 366 -7.33 48.06 -3.90
CA PRO A 366 -8.11 49.26 -4.18
C PRO A 366 -8.45 49.36 -5.67
N PRO A 367 -9.51 50.10 -6.05
CA PRO A 367 -9.85 50.33 -7.46
C PRO A 367 -8.81 51.21 -8.16
N SER A 368 -8.57 50.96 -9.45
CA SER A 368 -7.62 51.70 -10.28
C SER A 368 -8.20 53.02 -10.80
N PRO A 369 -7.52 54.17 -10.63
CA PRO A 369 -7.89 55.41 -11.31
C PRO A 369 -7.49 55.40 -12.81
N LEU A 370 -8.12 56.26 -13.61
CA LEU A 370 -7.91 56.33 -15.06
C LEU A 370 -6.60 57.02 -15.48
N ARG A 371 -6.24 56.82 -16.75
CA ARG A 371 -5.07 57.43 -17.43
C ARG A 371 -5.10 58.96 -17.40
N LEU A 372 -3.94 59.58 -17.21
CA LEU A 372 -3.59 60.86 -17.88
C LEU A 372 -2.06 61.02 -17.97
N SER A 373 -1.60 62.08 -18.65
CA SER A 373 -0.31 62.11 -19.37
C SER A 373 0.72 63.12 -18.84
N LYS A 374 2.03 62.82 -19.03
CA LYS A 374 3.14 63.72 -19.51
C LYS A 374 4.49 63.58 -18.76
N ARG A 375 5.54 63.37 -19.57
CA ARG A 375 6.90 63.97 -19.56
C ARG A 375 7.76 64.09 -18.27
N ARG A 376 8.97 63.49 -18.41
CA ARG A 376 10.34 64.04 -18.18
C ARG A 376 11.02 63.98 -16.78
N ARG A 377 12.22 63.37 -16.84
CA ARG A 377 13.54 63.73 -16.25
C ARG A 377 13.85 63.37 -14.78
N LYS A 378 15.08 62.84 -14.62
CA LYS A 378 16.13 63.08 -13.59
C LYS A 378 15.63 63.62 -12.23
N GLN A 379 15.99 63.01 -11.09
CA GLN A 379 17.35 62.65 -10.65
C GLN A 379 17.32 61.55 -9.57
N GLY A 380 18.48 61.00 -9.18
CA GLY A 380 18.57 60.07 -8.04
C GLY A 380 19.24 60.71 -6.83
N TRP A 381 18.87 60.24 -5.63
CA TRP A 381 19.60 60.42 -4.36
C TRP A 381 19.53 59.13 -3.53
N ARG A 382 20.28 59.07 -2.42
CA ARG A 382 20.78 57.82 -1.82
C ARG A 382 20.75 57.87 -0.29
N TRP A 383 20.21 56.82 0.34
CA TRP A 383 20.01 56.67 1.80
C TRP A 383 19.01 57.74 2.38
N ASP A 384 18.29 57.52 3.48
CA ASP A 384 18.67 56.73 4.65
C ASP A 384 17.56 55.94 5.39
N THR A 385 18.11 55.03 6.19
CA THR A 385 17.61 54.12 7.23
C THR A 385 16.55 54.68 8.20
N TYR A 386 15.43 53.97 8.38
CA TYR A 386 14.67 53.70 9.63
C TYR A 386 13.37 52.94 9.26
N GLY A 387 12.89 51.90 9.95
CA GLY A 387 13.49 51.08 11.01
C GLY A 387 12.43 50.28 11.77
N TYR A 388 12.34 48.94 11.59
CA TYR A 388 11.57 48.08 12.51
C TYR A 388 12.24 46.73 12.77
N ASN A 389 13.01 46.69 13.86
CA ASN A 389 13.57 45.46 14.40
C ASN A 389 12.53 44.70 15.24
N ARG A 390 12.81 43.39 15.41
CA ARG A 390 12.48 42.56 16.60
C ARG A 390 11.29 41.59 16.52
N THR A 391 11.55 40.40 15.96
CA THR A 391 11.15 39.12 16.60
C THR A 391 12.07 37.94 16.27
N LYS A 392 13.38 38.19 16.08
CA LYS A 392 14.40 37.14 15.97
C LYS A 392 14.80 36.63 17.36
N ARG A 393 13.92 35.88 18.05
CA ARG A 393 14.20 35.38 19.41
C ARG A 393 13.45 34.11 19.89
N GLU A 394 12.92 33.27 19.00
CA GLU A 394 12.12 32.08 19.39
C GLU A 394 12.57 30.73 18.77
N ILE A 395 13.68 30.67 18.03
CA ILE A 395 14.16 29.42 17.38
C ILE A 395 15.66 29.18 17.62
N ASP A 396 16.09 29.34 18.88
CA ASP A 396 17.46 29.00 19.33
C ASP A 396 17.50 28.27 20.69
N LYS A 397 16.35 27.74 21.16
CA LYS A 397 16.22 26.99 22.43
C LYS A 397 15.62 25.59 22.26
N GLN A 398 16.21 24.77 21.40
CA GLN A 398 15.95 23.32 21.41
C GLN A 398 17.10 22.47 20.80
N ARG A 399 18.36 22.86 21.00
CA ARG A 399 19.52 22.18 20.38
C ARG A 399 20.70 21.84 21.31
N THR A 400 20.41 21.54 22.57
CA THR A 400 21.37 20.93 23.52
C THR A 400 20.66 19.83 24.32
N GLY A 401 21.39 18.74 24.62
CA GLY A 401 20.89 17.66 25.48
C GLY A 401 20.28 16.44 24.77
N TYR A 402 21.10 15.66 24.05
CA TYR A 402 21.28 14.22 24.31
C TYR A 402 22.40 13.67 23.40
N ARG A 403 23.54 13.30 23.99
CA ARG A 403 24.75 12.85 23.28
C ARG A 403 25.19 11.49 23.85
N GLY A 404 24.91 10.39 23.16
CA GLY A 404 25.35 9.07 23.61
C GLY A 404 24.97 7.91 22.68
N ARG A 405 26.00 7.21 22.19
CA ARG A 405 26.05 5.80 21.69
C ARG A 405 24.82 5.27 20.90
N GLY A 406 24.93 4.95 19.61
CA GLY A 406 26.05 5.09 18.67
C GLY A 406 25.95 4.09 17.51
N ASP A 407 26.07 4.57 16.26
CA ASP A 407 26.18 3.73 15.06
C ASP A 407 27.65 3.57 14.66
N LYS A 408 28.07 2.32 14.41
CA LYS A 408 29.27 1.98 13.62
C LYS A 408 28.83 1.37 12.28
N TYR A 409 29.72 1.43 11.29
CA TYR A 409 29.58 0.83 9.95
C TYR A 409 28.54 1.51 9.03
N PHE A 410 28.87 1.92 7.81
CA PHE A 410 30.18 1.90 7.14
C PHE A 410 30.24 3.09 6.17
N GLY A 411 31.34 3.84 6.19
CA GLY A 411 31.71 4.81 5.18
C GLY A 411 33.19 4.66 4.90
N ILE A 412 33.56 4.54 3.62
CA ILE A 412 34.96 4.50 3.19
C ILE A 412 35.23 5.83 2.51
N SER A 413 35.89 6.72 3.25
CA SER A 413 36.67 7.81 2.66
C SER A 413 38.05 7.27 2.33
N GLU A 414 38.69 7.84 1.33
CA GLU A 414 40.08 7.54 1.00
C GLU A 414 41.01 7.86 2.17
N LYS A 415 42.12 7.11 2.23
CA LYS A 415 43.33 7.48 2.97
C LYS A 415 44.53 7.22 2.07
N GLU A 416 45.34 8.25 1.90
CA GLU A 416 46.70 8.09 1.38
C GLU A 416 47.54 7.32 2.40
N GLY A 417 48.49 6.51 1.91
CA GLY A 417 49.29 5.63 2.76
C GLY A 417 50.47 5.01 2.02
N SER A 418 51.66 5.56 2.29
CA SER A 418 53.01 4.97 2.24
C SER A 418 53.26 3.69 1.40
N VAL A 419 54.27 3.80 0.52
CA VAL A 419 54.92 2.70 -0.21
C VAL A 419 55.29 1.50 0.67
N ALA A 420 54.87 0.29 0.27
CA ALA A 420 55.45 -1.01 0.65
C ALA A 420 54.98 -2.12 -0.34
N ASP A 421 55.80 -3.15 -0.55
CA ASP A 421 55.67 -4.12 -1.64
C ASP A 421 54.37 -4.96 -1.72
N ARG A 422 53.93 -5.20 -2.95
CA ARG A 422 53.28 -6.46 -3.41
C ARG A 422 53.35 -6.59 -4.95
N PRO A 423 53.21 -7.80 -5.53
CA PRO A 423 53.82 -8.11 -6.82
C PRO A 423 53.06 -7.55 -8.04
N PRO A 424 53.77 -7.32 -9.17
CA PRO A 424 53.18 -6.81 -10.40
C PRO A 424 52.37 -7.88 -11.12
N GLY A 425 51.04 -7.75 -11.17
CA GLY A 425 50.19 -8.79 -11.77
C GLY A 425 48.70 -8.47 -11.98
N ALA A 426 48.28 -7.19 -12.01
CA ALA A 426 46.87 -6.83 -12.18
C ALA A 426 46.68 -5.49 -12.91
N MET A 427 46.85 -5.47 -14.25
CA MET A 427 46.53 -4.29 -15.06
C MET A 427 45.00 -4.06 -15.11
N SER A 428 44.57 -2.86 -14.73
CA SER A 428 43.17 -2.44 -14.80
C SER A 428 42.75 -2.20 -16.26
N SER A 429 41.65 -2.81 -16.70
CA SER A 429 41.08 -2.60 -18.04
C SER A 429 40.59 -1.16 -18.21
N THR A 430 41.12 -0.43 -19.20
CA THR A 430 40.81 0.97 -19.51
C THR A 430 39.44 1.15 -20.18
N ALA A 431 38.37 0.92 -19.41
CA ALA A 431 36.99 1.13 -19.88
C ALA A 431 36.75 2.58 -20.31
N MET A 432 36.17 2.78 -21.50
CA MET A 432 35.96 4.10 -22.09
C MET A 432 34.87 4.87 -21.35
N LYS A 433 35.18 6.13 -20.98
CA LYS A 433 34.25 7.02 -20.28
C LYS A 433 33.60 7.98 -21.28
N LYS A 434 32.28 7.96 -21.40
CA LYS A 434 31.49 8.85 -22.28
C LYS A 434 30.62 9.77 -21.42
N LYS A 435 30.68 11.10 -21.63
CA LYS A 435 29.90 12.09 -20.86
C LYS A 435 28.57 12.37 -21.56
N VAL A 436 27.48 12.16 -20.84
CA VAL A 436 26.10 12.34 -21.31
C VAL A 436 25.44 13.42 -20.46
N LEU A 437 25.13 14.56 -21.05
CA LEU A 437 24.32 15.59 -20.39
C LEU A 437 22.83 15.27 -20.53
N LEU A 438 22.08 15.45 -19.45
CA LEU A 438 20.62 15.37 -19.44
C LEU A 438 20.05 16.70 -18.93
N MET A 439 19.55 17.52 -19.85
CA MET A 439 19.17 18.93 -19.62
C MET A 439 17.74 19.25 -20.08
N GLY A 440 17.28 20.45 -19.78
CA GLY A 440 15.89 20.90 -19.97
C GLY A 440 15.23 21.27 -18.64
N LYS A 441 14.06 21.90 -18.72
CA LYS A 441 13.33 22.55 -17.62
C LYS A 441 13.01 21.67 -16.40
N SER A 442 12.79 22.29 -15.24
CA SER A 442 12.35 21.62 -14.02
C SER A 442 10.98 20.96 -14.23
N GLY A 443 10.78 19.77 -13.66
CA GLY A 443 9.53 19.00 -13.84
C GLY A 443 9.36 18.28 -15.19
N SER A 444 10.25 18.47 -16.15
CA SER A 444 10.14 17.87 -17.51
C SER A 444 10.27 16.34 -17.57
N GLY A 445 10.85 15.70 -16.53
CA GLY A 445 10.90 14.23 -16.41
C GLY A 445 12.29 13.59 -16.42
N LYS A 446 13.37 14.35 -16.65
CA LYS A 446 14.79 13.90 -16.68
C LYS A 446 15.15 12.79 -15.67
N THR A 447 15.11 13.13 -14.38
CA THR A 447 15.40 12.24 -13.25
C THR A 447 14.46 11.02 -13.19
N SER A 448 13.21 11.17 -13.65
CA SER A 448 12.24 10.07 -13.74
C SER A 448 12.66 9.04 -14.80
N MET A 449 13.07 9.51 -15.98
CA MET A 449 13.57 8.65 -17.07
C MET A 449 14.85 7.91 -16.65
N ARG A 450 15.84 8.64 -16.11
CA ARG A 450 17.09 8.05 -15.58
C ARG A 450 16.81 6.97 -14.53
N SER A 451 15.87 7.23 -13.63
CA SER A 451 15.51 6.31 -12.55
C SER A 451 14.86 5.00 -13.06
N ILE A 452 14.05 5.07 -14.13
CA ILE A 452 13.39 3.89 -14.71
C ILE A 452 14.42 3.00 -15.42
N ILE A 453 15.21 3.58 -16.33
CA ILE A 453 16.18 2.83 -17.15
C ILE A 453 17.28 2.22 -16.27
N PHE A 454 17.96 3.06 -15.48
CA PHE A 454 19.19 2.68 -14.77
C PHE A 454 18.98 2.30 -13.30
N ALA A 455 18.06 2.96 -12.58
CA ALA A 455 17.85 2.72 -11.14
C ALA A 455 16.71 1.73 -10.81
N ASN A 456 16.11 1.07 -11.81
CA ASN A 456 15.06 0.05 -11.65
C ASN A 456 13.75 0.56 -11.02
N TYR A 457 13.43 1.86 -11.15
CA TYR A 457 12.13 2.40 -10.74
C TYR A 457 11.02 1.98 -11.70
N ILE A 458 9.78 1.92 -11.18
CA ILE A 458 8.57 1.90 -12.01
C ILE A 458 8.00 3.32 -12.15
N ALA A 459 7.26 3.60 -13.23
CA ALA A 459 6.65 4.90 -13.54
C ALA A 459 5.81 5.52 -12.39
N ARG A 460 5.23 4.68 -11.52
CA ARG A 460 4.48 5.15 -10.34
C ARG A 460 5.38 5.70 -9.23
N ASP A 461 6.58 5.16 -9.05
CA ASP A 461 7.48 5.51 -7.94
C ASP A 461 8.27 6.80 -8.23
N THR A 462 8.42 7.20 -9.49
CA THR A 462 9.04 8.49 -9.88
C THR A 462 8.30 9.70 -9.29
N ARG A 463 7.00 9.56 -8.98
CA ARG A 463 6.18 10.56 -8.27
C ARG A 463 6.65 10.87 -6.84
N ARG A 464 7.67 10.17 -6.33
CA ARG A 464 8.34 10.44 -5.04
C ARG A 464 9.67 11.20 -5.18
N LEU A 465 10.18 11.38 -6.40
CA LEU A 465 11.42 12.10 -6.65
C LEU A 465 11.23 13.59 -6.30
N GLY A 466 12.26 14.19 -5.68
CA GLY A 466 12.30 15.64 -5.46
C GLY A 466 12.72 16.39 -6.72
N ALA A 467 12.79 17.72 -6.62
CA ALA A 467 13.52 18.51 -7.61
C ALA A 467 15.02 18.28 -7.41
N THR A 468 15.75 18.04 -8.51
CA THR A 468 17.21 17.93 -8.52
C THR A 468 17.82 19.26 -8.06
N ILE A 469 18.85 19.16 -7.20
CA ILE A 469 19.62 20.30 -6.69
C ILE A 469 20.96 20.26 -7.42
N ASP A 470 21.23 21.33 -8.18
CA ASP A 470 22.36 21.39 -9.11
C ASP A 470 22.46 20.11 -10.00
N VAL A 471 23.65 19.56 -10.25
CA VAL A 471 23.85 18.36 -11.07
C VAL A 471 23.92 17.09 -10.21
N GLU A 472 23.12 16.07 -10.52
CA GLU A 472 23.30 14.72 -9.98
C GLU A 472 24.10 13.85 -10.96
N HIS A 473 25.31 13.43 -10.56
CA HIS A 473 26.17 12.55 -11.35
C HIS A 473 25.84 11.07 -11.14
N SER A 474 25.79 10.29 -12.22
CA SER A 474 25.58 8.85 -12.19
C SER A 474 26.55 8.13 -13.13
N HIS A 475 27.33 7.20 -12.58
CA HIS A 475 28.28 6.37 -13.34
C HIS A 475 27.66 5.00 -13.63
N VAL A 476 27.22 4.78 -14.87
CA VAL A 476 26.64 3.51 -15.30
C VAL A 476 27.66 2.75 -16.14
N ARG A 477 28.14 1.60 -15.64
CA ARG A 477 28.90 0.66 -16.47
C ARG A 477 27.93 -0.09 -17.39
N PHE A 478 28.23 -0.10 -18.68
CA PHE A 478 27.44 -0.70 -19.75
C PHE A 478 28.37 -1.65 -20.53
N LEU A 479 27.93 -2.87 -20.84
CA LEU A 479 28.74 -3.89 -21.55
C LEU A 479 30.15 -4.19 -20.98
N GLY A 480 30.40 -3.84 -19.71
CA GLY A 480 31.71 -3.98 -19.07
C GLY A 480 32.76 -2.94 -19.50
N ASN A 481 32.88 -2.70 -20.82
CA ASN A 481 33.91 -1.87 -21.44
C ASN A 481 33.54 -0.37 -21.60
N LEU A 482 32.26 -0.01 -21.45
CA LEU A 482 31.76 1.37 -21.56
C LEU A 482 31.29 1.88 -20.18
N VAL A 483 31.60 3.13 -19.87
CA VAL A 483 31.11 3.84 -18.67
C VAL A 483 30.42 5.12 -19.11
N LEU A 484 29.10 5.17 -18.94
CA LEU A 484 28.29 6.35 -19.15
C LEU A 484 28.36 7.21 -17.89
N ASN A 485 28.98 8.38 -18.02
CA ASN A 485 28.96 9.43 -17.01
C ASN A 485 27.75 10.33 -17.29
N LEU A 486 26.61 10.01 -16.69
CA LEU A 486 25.34 10.70 -16.91
C LEU A 486 25.20 11.86 -15.90
N TRP A 487 25.04 13.08 -16.40
CA TRP A 487 24.87 14.31 -15.62
C TRP A 487 23.42 14.76 -15.70
N ASP A 488 22.64 14.56 -14.64
CA ASP A 488 21.22 14.94 -14.55
C ASP A 488 21.11 16.34 -13.95
N CYS A 489 21.02 17.36 -14.81
CA CYS A 489 21.14 18.76 -14.42
C CYS A 489 19.81 19.33 -13.89
N GLY A 490 19.85 20.06 -12.78
CA GLY A 490 18.68 20.70 -12.18
C GLY A 490 18.14 21.85 -13.03
N GLY A 491 17.07 21.60 -13.79
CA GLY A 491 16.46 22.58 -14.70
C GLY A 491 15.69 23.75 -14.04
N GLN A 492 16.09 24.18 -12.85
CA GLN A 492 15.53 25.38 -12.21
C GLN A 492 16.25 26.61 -12.79
N ASP A 493 15.53 27.70 -13.07
CA ASP A 493 16.08 28.90 -13.74
C ASP A 493 17.44 29.34 -13.16
N THR A 494 17.55 29.45 -11.83
CA THR A 494 18.78 29.84 -11.11
C THR A 494 19.97 28.90 -11.33
N PHE A 495 19.73 27.62 -11.62
CA PHE A 495 20.79 26.67 -11.95
C PHE A 495 21.12 26.71 -13.45
N MET A 496 20.11 26.90 -14.32
CA MET A 496 20.33 27.11 -15.76
C MET A 496 21.23 28.33 -16.03
N GLU A 497 20.97 29.47 -15.39
CA GLU A 497 21.84 30.65 -15.50
C GLU A 497 23.28 30.34 -15.03
N ASN A 498 23.43 29.62 -13.91
CA ASN A 498 24.75 29.20 -13.42
C ASN A 498 25.48 28.26 -14.40
N TYR A 499 24.76 27.42 -15.15
CA TYR A 499 25.35 26.57 -16.19
C TYR A 499 25.83 27.34 -17.41
N PHE A 500 25.17 28.44 -17.79
CA PHE A 500 25.62 29.26 -18.92
C PHE A 500 26.70 30.27 -18.55
N THR A 501 26.80 30.63 -17.26
CA THR A 501 27.77 31.60 -16.71
C THR A 501 28.90 30.91 -15.94
N SER A 502 28.76 30.71 -14.62
CA SER A 502 29.85 30.29 -13.72
C SER A 502 30.34 28.86 -13.90
N GLN A 503 29.52 27.94 -14.42
CA GLN A 503 29.87 26.52 -14.59
C GLN A 503 30.05 26.10 -16.07
N ARG A 504 30.01 27.04 -17.04
CA ARG A 504 29.94 26.75 -18.50
C ARG A 504 30.94 25.69 -18.95
N ASP A 505 32.21 25.91 -18.66
CA ASP A 505 33.30 25.03 -19.08
C ASP A 505 33.25 23.66 -18.39
N ASN A 506 32.77 23.58 -17.14
CA ASN A 506 32.62 22.32 -16.42
C ASN A 506 31.47 21.47 -16.99
N ILE A 507 30.34 22.12 -17.30
CA ILE A 507 29.15 21.46 -17.84
C ILE A 507 29.37 21.04 -19.29
N PHE A 508 29.80 21.95 -20.17
CA PHE A 508 29.72 21.74 -21.62
C PHE A 508 31.01 21.19 -22.28
N ARG A 509 32.14 21.09 -21.56
CA ARG A 509 33.37 20.49 -22.08
C ARG A 509 33.34 18.95 -22.08
N ASN A 510 33.98 18.36 -23.07
CA ASN A 510 34.13 16.91 -23.31
C ASN A 510 32.77 16.16 -23.28
N VAL A 511 31.72 16.76 -23.85
CA VAL A 511 30.39 16.15 -23.96
C VAL A 511 30.32 15.30 -25.22
N GLU A 512 29.80 14.08 -25.10
CA GLU A 512 29.65 13.15 -26.22
C GLU A 512 28.20 13.13 -26.72
N VAL A 513 27.25 13.29 -25.81
CA VAL A 513 25.82 13.33 -26.06
C VAL A 513 25.15 14.39 -25.18
N LEU A 514 24.31 15.23 -25.80
CA LEU A 514 23.33 16.06 -25.11
C LEU A 514 21.93 15.45 -25.31
N ILE A 515 21.26 15.10 -24.21
CA ILE A 515 19.84 14.75 -24.18
C ILE A 515 19.09 15.95 -23.59
N TYR A 516 18.34 16.67 -24.43
CA TYR A 516 17.48 17.77 -23.99
C TYR A 516 16.03 17.32 -23.90
N VAL A 517 15.34 17.67 -22.81
CA VAL A 517 14.00 17.16 -22.49
C VAL A 517 12.99 18.30 -22.43
N PHE A 518 12.07 18.30 -23.40
CA PHE A 518 10.92 19.18 -23.48
C PHE A 518 9.70 18.54 -22.81
N ASP A 519 8.87 19.38 -22.20
CA ASP A 519 7.65 18.99 -21.51
C ASP A 519 6.45 19.39 -22.37
N VAL A 520 5.67 18.43 -22.88
CA VAL A 520 4.58 18.73 -23.83
C VAL A 520 3.45 19.57 -23.22
N GLU A 521 3.33 19.61 -21.89
CA GLU A 521 2.38 20.48 -21.16
C GLU A 521 2.96 21.89 -20.87
N SER A 522 4.17 22.22 -21.34
CA SER A 522 4.82 23.50 -21.03
C SER A 522 4.11 24.68 -21.69
N ARG A 523 3.76 25.68 -20.87
CA ARG A 523 3.10 26.92 -21.31
C ARG A 523 4.08 28.04 -21.69
N GLU A 524 5.38 27.80 -21.54
CA GLU A 524 6.44 28.81 -21.76
C GLU A 524 7.39 28.34 -22.87
N LEU A 525 6.83 27.84 -23.99
CA LEU A 525 7.58 27.23 -25.09
C LEU A 525 8.78 28.10 -25.54
N GLU A 526 8.56 29.41 -25.69
CA GLU A 526 9.59 30.38 -26.08
C GLU A 526 10.81 30.39 -25.14
N LYS A 527 10.55 30.30 -23.82
CA LYS A 527 11.60 30.25 -22.79
C LYS A 527 12.34 28.91 -22.82
N ASP A 528 11.62 27.82 -23.08
CA ASP A 528 12.18 26.48 -23.19
C ASP A 528 13.04 26.35 -24.46
N MET A 529 12.66 27.01 -25.55
CA MET A 529 13.45 27.11 -26.79
C MET A 529 14.67 28.01 -26.62
N HIS A 530 14.55 29.17 -25.95
CA HIS A 530 15.70 30.02 -25.61
C HIS A 530 16.74 29.24 -24.80
N TYR A 531 16.33 28.55 -23.72
CA TYR A 531 17.24 27.71 -22.94
C TYR A 531 17.78 26.50 -23.70
N TYR A 532 17.11 26.02 -24.75
CA TYR A 532 17.66 25.01 -25.65
C TYR A 532 18.75 25.61 -26.56
N GLN A 533 18.51 26.78 -27.15
CA GLN A 533 19.50 27.49 -27.98
C GLN A 533 20.75 27.85 -27.17
N SER A 534 20.62 28.36 -25.94
CA SER A 534 21.78 28.62 -25.06
C SER A 534 22.59 27.35 -24.74
N CYS A 535 21.94 26.17 -24.65
CA CYS A 535 22.65 24.89 -24.55
C CYS A 535 23.37 24.51 -25.85
N LEU A 536 22.77 24.75 -27.02
CA LEU A 536 23.39 24.47 -28.31
C LEU A 536 24.61 25.35 -28.57
N GLU A 537 24.54 26.66 -28.26
CA GLU A 537 25.68 27.57 -28.34
C GLU A 537 26.83 27.13 -27.43
N ALA A 538 26.52 26.74 -26.18
CA ALA A 538 27.53 26.29 -25.24
C ALA A 538 28.16 24.95 -25.67
N ILE A 539 27.38 24.03 -26.26
CA ILE A 539 27.89 22.79 -26.88
C ILE A 539 28.76 23.11 -28.11
N LEU A 540 28.29 23.93 -29.04
CA LEU A 540 29.02 24.27 -30.27
C LEU A 540 30.40 24.90 -29.99
N GLN A 541 30.51 25.64 -28.87
CA GLN A 541 31.76 26.23 -28.40
C GLN A 541 32.70 25.26 -27.67
N ASN A 542 32.18 24.23 -26.98
CA ASN A 542 32.96 23.40 -26.04
C ASN A 542 33.08 21.92 -26.42
N SER A 543 32.22 21.41 -27.30
CA SER A 543 32.14 20.01 -27.76
C SER A 543 31.31 19.95 -29.06
N PRO A 544 31.81 20.50 -30.19
CA PRO A 544 31.04 20.60 -31.44
C PRO A 544 30.59 19.25 -32.01
N ASP A 545 31.35 18.17 -31.75
CA ASP A 545 31.03 16.80 -32.19
C ASP A 545 29.96 16.10 -31.32
N ALA A 546 29.43 16.77 -30.28
CA ALA A 546 28.45 16.18 -29.37
C ALA A 546 27.11 15.92 -30.07
N LYS A 547 26.61 14.68 -29.96
CA LYS A 547 25.36 14.27 -30.62
C LYS A 547 24.14 14.79 -29.84
N VAL A 548 23.26 15.52 -30.51
CA VAL A 548 22.09 16.16 -29.87
C VAL A 548 20.83 15.30 -30.04
N PHE A 549 20.16 15.01 -28.94
CA PHE A 549 18.88 14.32 -28.90
C PHE A 549 17.83 15.17 -28.18
N CYS A 550 16.65 15.30 -28.78
CA CYS A 550 15.53 16.05 -28.21
C CYS A 550 14.39 15.10 -27.86
N LEU A 551 14.04 15.01 -26.58
CA LEU A 551 12.93 14.19 -26.10
C LEU A 551 11.71 15.08 -25.85
N VAL A 552 10.68 14.94 -26.69
CA VAL A 552 9.35 15.51 -26.43
C VAL A 552 8.66 14.55 -25.45
N HIS A 553 8.58 14.96 -24.19
CA HIS A 553 8.21 14.07 -23.08
C HIS A 553 6.79 14.30 -22.56
N LYS A 554 6.26 13.28 -21.87
CA LYS A 554 4.88 13.19 -21.33
C LYS A 554 3.77 13.12 -22.38
N MET A 555 4.05 12.47 -23.52
CA MET A 555 3.05 12.31 -24.59
C MET A 555 1.81 11.47 -24.18
N ASP A 556 1.83 10.83 -23.02
CA ASP A 556 0.66 10.23 -22.35
C ASP A 556 -0.43 11.26 -21.96
N LEU A 557 -0.06 12.53 -21.80
CA LEU A 557 -0.99 13.63 -21.53
C LEU A 557 -1.73 14.12 -22.79
N VAL A 558 -1.24 13.75 -23.98
CA VAL A 558 -1.81 14.10 -25.29
C VAL A 558 -2.74 12.99 -25.77
N GLN A 559 -3.87 13.37 -26.38
CA GLN A 559 -4.82 12.45 -27.00
C GLN A 559 -4.17 11.74 -28.21
N GLU A 560 -4.46 10.45 -28.39
CA GLU A 560 -3.65 9.55 -29.22
C GLU A 560 -3.58 9.98 -30.69
N ASP A 561 -4.71 10.45 -31.22
CA ASP A 561 -4.88 11.04 -32.54
C ASP A 561 -4.01 12.30 -32.78
N GLN A 562 -3.78 13.10 -31.74
CA GLN A 562 -2.98 14.33 -31.82
C GLN A 562 -1.47 14.08 -31.59
N ARG A 563 -1.05 12.88 -31.16
CA ARG A 563 0.34 12.60 -30.77
C ARG A 563 1.34 12.69 -31.92
N ASP A 564 0.96 12.27 -33.12
CA ASP A 564 1.84 12.33 -34.30
C ASP A 564 1.92 13.74 -34.88
N LEU A 565 0.80 14.47 -34.93
CA LEU A 565 0.74 15.86 -35.42
C LEU A 565 1.61 16.79 -34.55
N ILE A 566 1.39 16.79 -33.23
CA ILE A 566 2.14 17.64 -32.29
C ILE A 566 3.62 17.23 -32.24
N PHE A 567 3.94 15.94 -32.38
CA PHE A 567 5.33 15.50 -32.47
C PHE A 567 6.01 15.99 -33.76
N LYS A 568 5.31 15.98 -34.91
CA LYS A 568 5.85 16.46 -36.19
C LYS A 568 6.13 17.97 -36.19
N GLU A 569 5.16 18.77 -35.72
CA GLU A 569 5.33 20.22 -35.54
C GLU A 569 6.60 20.53 -34.72
N ARG A 570 6.75 19.85 -33.56
CA ARG A 570 7.92 20.05 -32.68
C ARG A 570 9.21 19.47 -33.25
N GLU A 571 9.16 18.37 -34.00
CA GLU A 571 10.34 17.81 -34.68
C GLU A 571 10.89 18.77 -35.74
N GLU A 572 10.02 19.44 -36.49
CA GLU A 572 10.40 20.42 -37.52
C GLU A 572 10.93 21.72 -36.90
N ASP A 573 10.27 22.25 -35.87
CA ASP A 573 10.77 23.38 -35.07
C ASP A 573 12.18 23.11 -34.53
N LEU A 574 12.38 21.96 -33.87
CA LEU A 574 13.65 21.62 -33.25
C LEU A 574 14.75 21.43 -34.29
N LYS A 575 14.47 20.77 -35.43
CA LYS A 575 15.45 20.63 -36.53
C LYS A 575 15.78 21.96 -37.21
N ARG A 576 14.85 22.91 -37.24
CA ARG A 576 15.08 24.28 -37.72
C ARG A 576 15.97 25.06 -36.75
N LEU A 577 15.65 25.03 -35.45
CA LEU A 577 16.36 25.78 -34.40
C LEU A 577 17.73 25.17 -34.02
N SER A 578 17.99 23.90 -34.35
CA SER A 578 19.26 23.23 -33.97
C SER A 578 20.46 23.57 -34.83
N ARG A 579 20.26 24.16 -36.02
CA ARG A 579 21.32 24.42 -37.00
C ARG A 579 22.39 25.36 -36.40
N PRO A 580 23.70 25.08 -36.58
CA PRO A 580 24.27 24.10 -37.52
C PRO A 580 24.31 22.64 -37.02
N LEU A 581 23.98 22.36 -35.76
CA LEU A 581 24.04 21.01 -35.20
C LEU A 581 22.86 20.14 -35.69
N ALA A 582 23.13 18.86 -35.93
CA ALA A 582 22.11 17.87 -36.26
C ALA A 582 21.48 17.31 -34.97
N CYS A 583 20.15 17.35 -34.87
CA CYS A 583 19.40 16.79 -33.74
C CYS A 583 18.51 15.60 -34.15
N THR A 584 18.40 14.61 -33.27
CA THR A 584 17.46 13.48 -33.41
C THR A 584 16.32 13.64 -32.40
N CYS A 585 15.08 13.69 -32.89
CA CYS A 585 13.89 13.90 -32.04
C CYS A 585 13.19 12.57 -31.72
N PHE A 586 12.68 12.43 -30.49
CA PHE A 586 11.82 11.32 -30.08
C PHE A 586 10.64 11.79 -29.24
N ARG A 587 9.43 11.31 -29.55
CA ARG A 587 8.31 11.32 -28.62
C ARG A 587 8.52 10.27 -27.53
N THR A 588 8.27 10.62 -26.27
CA THR A 588 8.51 9.74 -25.12
C THR A 588 7.45 9.87 -24.00
N SER A 589 7.13 8.76 -23.34
CA SER A 589 6.44 8.72 -22.05
C SER A 589 7.09 7.72 -21.09
N ILE A 590 6.95 7.93 -19.78
CA ILE A 590 7.34 6.95 -18.76
C ILE A 590 6.36 5.77 -18.63
N TRP A 591 5.19 5.81 -19.28
CA TRP A 591 4.13 4.79 -19.13
C TRP A 591 4.12 3.72 -20.23
N ASP A 592 4.86 3.92 -21.31
CA ASP A 592 4.89 3.05 -22.50
C ASP A 592 6.33 2.69 -22.93
N GLU A 593 6.47 1.99 -24.04
CA GLU A 593 7.74 1.56 -24.62
C GLU A 593 8.56 2.67 -25.31
N THR A 594 7.98 3.85 -25.61
CA THR A 594 8.65 4.89 -26.41
C THR A 594 9.91 5.43 -25.74
N LEU A 595 9.94 5.43 -24.40
CA LEU A 595 11.14 5.74 -23.62
C LEU A 595 12.29 4.75 -23.91
N TYR A 596 12.00 3.45 -24.05
CA TYR A 596 13.00 2.46 -24.39
C TYR A 596 13.51 2.66 -25.82
N LYS A 597 12.65 3.09 -26.77
CA LYS A 597 13.08 3.45 -28.15
C LYS A 597 14.16 4.51 -28.14
N ALA A 598 13.90 5.63 -27.45
CA ALA A 598 14.82 6.75 -27.37
C ALA A 598 16.14 6.33 -26.70
N TRP A 599 16.09 5.67 -25.54
CA TRP A 599 17.31 5.28 -24.81
C TRP A 599 18.11 4.18 -25.53
N SER A 600 17.48 3.22 -26.22
CA SER A 600 18.22 2.28 -27.06
C SER A 600 18.92 3.00 -28.21
N SER A 601 18.24 3.91 -28.92
CA SER A 601 18.88 4.66 -30.02
C SER A 601 20.02 5.58 -29.55
N ILE A 602 19.90 6.18 -28.36
CA ILE A 602 20.95 7.03 -27.78
C ILE A 602 22.17 6.19 -27.39
N VAL A 603 21.96 5.06 -26.69
CA VAL A 603 23.06 4.21 -26.23
C VAL A 603 23.69 3.45 -27.39
N TYR A 604 22.93 3.04 -28.41
CA TYR A 604 23.46 2.44 -29.65
C TYR A 604 24.55 3.30 -30.28
N GLN A 605 24.34 4.62 -30.36
CA GLN A 605 25.31 5.57 -30.91
C GLN A 605 26.53 5.84 -30.01
N LEU A 606 26.61 5.22 -28.83
CA LEU A 606 27.74 5.28 -27.87
C LEU A 606 28.48 3.95 -27.73
N ILE A 607 27.97 2.83 -28.26
CA ILE A 607 28.59 1.51 -28.16
C ILE A 607 29.76 1.39 -29.15
N PRO A 608 30.98 1.09 -28.68
CA PRO A 608 32.11 0.84 -29.58
C PRO A 608 31.94 -0.48 -30.34
N ASN A 609 32.50 -0.55 -31.55
CA ASN A 609 32.57 -1.74 -32.40
C ASN A 609 31.21 -2.42 -32.68
N VAL A 610 30.11 -1.65 -32.66
CA VAL A 610 28.74 -2.21 -32.81
C VAL A 610 28.54 -3.00 -34.11
N GLN A 611 29.17 -2.60 -35.21
CA GLN A 611 29.19 -3.34 -36.48
C GLN A 611 29.81 -4.75 -36.36
N GLN A 612 30.86 -4.90 -35.53
CA GLN A 612 31.47 -6.20 -35.25
C GLN A 612 30.53 -7.06 -34.41
N LEU A 613 29.79 -6.46 -33.47
CA LEU A 613 28.80 -7.15 -32.66
C LEU A 613 27.61 -7.62 -33.50
N GLU A 614 27.08 -6.79 -34.41
CA GLU A 614 26.04 -7.14 -35.37
C GLU A 614 26.49 -8.26 -36.32
N THR A 615 27.71 -8.19 -36.85
CA THR A 615 28.27 -9.23 -37.73
C THR A 615 28.35 -10.58 -37.02
N ASN A 616 28.81 -10.59 -35.76
CA ASN A 616 28.85 -11.81 -34.96
C ASN A 616 27.45 -12.32 -34.57
N LEU A 617 26.49 -11.43 -34.31
CA LEU A 617 25.10 -11.79 -34.00
C LEU A 617 24.40 -12.39 -35.23
N ARG A 618 24.66 -11.84 -36.43
CA ARG A 618 24.21 -12.38 -37.72
C ARG A 618 24.76 -13.78 -37.97
N ASN A 619 26.07 -13.98 -37.81
CA ASN A 619 26.70 -15.29 -37.96
C ASN A 619 26.11 -16.32 -36.97
N PHE A 620 25.90 -15.94 -35.71
CA PHE A 620 25.24 -16.79 -34.72
C PHE A 620 23.80 -17.13 -35.11
N ALA A 621 23.01 -16.15 -35.55
CA ALA A 621 21.62 -16.34 -35.95
C ALA A 621 21.48 -17.26 -37.18
N GLN A 622 22.41 -17.19 -38.13
CA GLN A 622 22.47 -18.08 -39.28
C GLN A 622 22.85 -19.52 -38.88
N ILE A 623 23.81 -19.70 -37.97
CA ILE A 623 24.23 -21.04 -37.47
C ILE A 623 23.13 -21.74 -36.66
N ILE A 624 22.22 -20.99 -36.04
CA ILE A 624 21.09 -21.52 -35.25
C ILE A 624 19.74 -21.46 -36.01
N GLU A 625 19.76 -21.07 -37.29
CA GLU A 625 18.60 -20.96 -38.19
C GLU A 625 17.39 -20.19 -37.59
N ALA A 626 17.67 -19.12 -36.84
CA ALA A 626 16.65 -18.32 -36.17
C ALA A 626 16.06 -17.22 -37.08
N ASP A 627 14.72 -17.06 -37.03
CA ASP A 627 14.02 -15.96 -37.72
C ASP A 627 14.40 -14.59 -37.15
N GLU A 628 14.65 -14.51 -35.85
CA GLU A 628 15.04 -13.27 -35.17
C GLU A 628 15.89 -13.55 -33.92
N VAL A 629 16.95 -12.76 -33.74
CA VAL A 629 17.83 -12.80 -32.55
C VAL A 629 18.04 -11.39 -32.03
N LEU A 630 17.76 -11.18 -30.74
CA LEU A 630 17.89 -9.88 -30.05
C LEU A 630 18.93 -9.96 -28.94
N LEU A 631 19.80 -8.96 -28.84
CA LEU A 631 20.80 -8.83 -27.79
C LEU A 631 20.50 -7.63 -26.89
N PHE A 632 20.38 -7.85 -25.58
CA PHE A 632 20.01 -6.82 -24.59
C PHE A 632 21.09 -6.63 -23.54
N GLU A 633 21.28 -5.40 -23.04
CA GLU A 633 22.19 -5.17 -21.90
C GLU A 633 21.55 -5.64 -20.60
N ARG A 634 22.32 -6.35 -19.77
CA ARG A 634 21.81 -7.15 -18.66
C ARG A 634 21.13 -6.37 -17.55
N ALA A 635 21.56 -5.15 -17.23
CA ALA A 635 20.99 -4.33 -16.17
C ALA A 635 19.76 -3.54 -16.63
N THR A 636 19.91 -2.74 -17.67
CA THR A 636 18.89 -1.86 -18.25
C THR A 636 17.80 -2.64 -19.00
N PHE A 637 18.16 -3.73 -19.68
CA PHE A 637 17.36 -4.45 -20.67
C PHE A 637 17.00 -3.61 -21.92
N LEU A 638 17.88 -2.66 -22.28
CA LEU A 638 17.86 -1.99 -23.59
C LEU A 638 18.39 -2.93 -24.68
N VAL A 639 17.80 -2.89 -25.89
CA VAL A 639 18.35 -3.57 -27.07
C VAL A 639 19.64 -2.89 -27.50
N ILE A 640 20.66 -3.71 -27.76
CA ILE A 640 21.99 -3.33 -28.25
C ILE A 640 22.12 -3.60 -29.76
N SER A 641 21.67 -4.77 -30.18
CA SER A 641 21.91 -5.33 -31.51
C SER A 641 20.82 -6.36 -31.82
N HIS A 642 20.49 -6.54 -33.08
CA HIS A 642 19.48 -7.49 -33.53
C HIS A 642 19.84 -8.08 -34.90
N TYR A 643 19.27 -9.25 -35.18
CA TYR A 643 19.21 -9.85 -36.50
C TYR A 643 17.76 -10.27 -36.78
N GLN A 644 17.31 -10.07 -38.02
CA GLN A 644 16.03 -10.57 -38.52
C GLN A 644 16.26 -11.23 -39.90
N CYS A 645 15.70 -12.42 -40.11
CA CYS A 645 15.71 -13.13 -41.39
C CYS A 645 14.61 -12.59 -42.33
N LYS A 646 13.43 -12.30 -41.77
CA LYS A 646 12.27 -11.72 -42.47
C LYS A 646 11.82 -10.46 -41.74
N GLU A 647 11.31 -9.48 -42.47
CA GLU A 647 10.77 -8.27 -41.87
C GLU A 647 9.44 -8.57 -41.14
N GLN A 648 9.35 -8.12 -39.89
CA GLN A 648 8.23 -8.43 -39.00
C GLN A 648 7.19 -7.29 -38.97
N ARG A 649 5.91 -7.65 -38.84
CA ARG A 649 4.77 -6.72 -38.90
C ARG A 649 4.80 -5.59 -37.86
N ASP A 650 5.50 -5.75 -36.75
CA ASP A 650 5.60 -4.74 -35.68
C ASP A 650 7.03 -4.16 -35.57
N ALA A 651 7.18 -2.92 -36.02
CA ALA A 651 8.43 -2.15 -35.93
C ALA A 651 8.73 -1.61 -34.51
N HIS A 652 7.81 -1.81 -33.55
CA HIS A 652 7.95 -1.42 -32.15
C HIS A 652 8.12 -2.62 -31.19
N ARG A 653 8.33 -3.82 -31.73
CA ARG A 653 8.46 -5.06 -30.95
C ARG A 653 9.68 -5.05 -30.02
N PHE A 654 10.79 -4.46 -30.45
CA PHE A 654 12.05 -4.42 -29.68
C PHE A 654 11.85 -3.73 -28.33
N GLU A 655 11.14 -2.61 -28.36
CA GLU A 655 10.89 -1.74 -27.21
C GLU A 655 9.80 -2.32 -26.31
N LYS A 656 8.76 -2.93 -26.90
CA LYS A 656 7.73 -3.69 -26.19
C LYS A 656 8.34 -4.86 -25.42
N ILE A 657 9.17 -5.69 -26.06
CA ILE A 657 9.90 -6.79 -25.42
C ILE A 657 10.78 -6.26 -24.28
N SER A 658 11.53 -5.17 -24.54
CA SER A 658 12.38 -4.54 -23.52
C SER A 658 11.59 -4.13 -22.28
N ASN A 659 10.45 -3.46 -22.47
CA ASN A 659 9.56 -3.01 -21.40
C ASN A 659 8.93 -4.20 -20.65
N ILE A 660 8.40 -5.20 -21.37
CA ILE A 660 7.77 -6.40 -20.80
C ILE A 660 8.75 -7.20 -19.93
N ILE A 661 9.94 -7.53 -20.46
CA ILE A 661 10.92 -8.35 -19.74
C ILE A 661 11.56 -7.55 -18.59
N LYS A 662 11.78 -6.23 -18.73
CA LYS A 662 12.17 -5.36 -17.61
C LYS A 662 11.11 -5.40 -16.50
N GLN A 663 9.82 -5.23 -16.81
CA GLN A 663 8.74 -5.30 -15.81
C GLN A 663 8.63 -6.69 -15.15
N PHE A 664 8.83 -7.78 -15.90
CA PHE A 664 8.89 -9.14 -15.37
C PHE A 664 10.09 -9.32 -14.42
N LYS A 665 11.29 -8.89 -14.83
CA LYS A 665 12.52 -8.91 -14.02
C LYS A 665 12.42 -8.06 -12.74
N LEU A 666 11.75 -6.90 -12.80
CA LEU A 666 11.41 -6.09 -11.62
C LEU A 666 10.41 -6.80 -10.69
N SER A 667 9.59 -7.71 -11.22
CA SER A 667 8.64 -8.50 -10.44
C SER A 667 9.32 -9.71 -9.79
N CYS A 668 10.22 -10.40 -10.50
CA CYS A 668 11.10 -11.42 -9.93
C CYS A 668 11.96 -10.84 -8.78
N SER A 669 12.57 -9.67 -9.00
CA SER A 669 13.38 -8.98 -7.99
C SER A 669 12.61 -8.66 -6.69
N LYS A 670 11.29 -8.41 -6.77
CA LYS A 670 10.42 -8.20 -5.59
C LYS A 670 10.11 -9.49 -4.84
N LEU A 671 10.30 -10.65 -5.47
CA LEU A 671 10.23 -11.99 -4.89
C LEU A 671 11.63 -12.49 -4.43
N ALA A 672 12.64 -11.61 -4.41
CA ALA A 672 14.04 -11.90 -4.08
C ALA A 672 14.76 -12.91 -5.00
N ALA A 673 14.17 -13.28 -6.14
CA ALA A 673 14.79 -14.12 -7.16
C ALA A 673 15.28 -13.26 -8.35
N SER A 674 16.48 -13.52 -8.85
CA SER A 674 16.92 -12.96 -10.12
C SER A 674 16.27 -13.71 -11.28
N PHE A 675 15.78 -12.98 -12.28
CA PHE A 675 15.54 -13.57 -13.59
C PHE A 675 16.84 -14.17 -14.14
N GLN A 676 16.73 -15.29 -14.86
CA GLN A 676 17.86 -16.02 -15.47
C GLN A 676 17.52 -16.46 -16.89
N SER A 677 16.41 -17.16 -17.09
CA SER A 677 15.96 -17.59 -18.41
C SER A 677 14.42 -17.70 -18.50
N MET A 678 13.92 -17.76 -19.73
CA MET A 678 12.51 -17.99 -20.06
C MET A 678 12.43 -18.76 -21.38
N GLU A 679 11.54 -19.74 -21.45
CA GLU A 679 11.15 -20.41 -22.69
C GLU A 679 9.65 -20.16 -22.91
N VAL A 680 9.27 -19.74 -24.12
CA VAL A 680 7.89 -19.51 -24.53
C VAL A 680 7.67 -20.22 -25.85
N ARG A 681 6.67 -21.11 -25.92
CA ARG A 681 6.31 -21.86 -27.13
C ARG A 681 4.82 -21.70 -27.42
N ASN A 682 4.48 -21.66 -28.71
CA ASN A 682 3.13 -21.87 -29.23
C ASN A 682 3.20 -22.70 -30.52
N SER A 683 2.11 -22.78 -31.28
CA SER A 683 2.04 -23.52 -32.56
C SER A 683 2.85 -22.91 -33.71
N ASN A 684 3.31 -21.66 -33.59
CA ASN A 684 3.85 -20.85 -34.68
C ASN A 684 5.29 -20.37 -34.42
N PHE A 685 5.75 -20.38 -33.16
CA PHE A 685 7.14 -20.08 -32.80
C PHE A 685 7.54 -20.66 -31.44
N ALA A 686 8.85 -20.84 -31.27
CA ALA A 686 9.54 -21.00 -30.00
C ALA A 686 10.46 -19.79 -29.75
N ALA A 687 10.44 -19.23 -28.55
CA ALA A 687 11.27 -18.10 -28.14
C ALA A 687 12.01 -18.43 -26.83
N PHE A 688 13.32 -18.24 -26.84
CA PHE A 688 14.23 -18.55 -25.74
C PHE A 688 14.95 -17.29 -25.29
N ILE A 689 14.87 -16.97 -24.00
CA ILE A 689 15.63 -15.87 -23.37
C ILE A 689 16.57 -16.49 -22.34
N ASP A 690 17.87 -16.22 -22.43
CA ASP A 690 18.88 -16.63 -21.44
C ASP A 690 19.94 -15.54 -21.24
N VAL A 691 20.62 -15.56 -20.09
CA VAL A 691 21.82 -14.73 -19.85
C VAL A 691 22.87 -15.11 -20.88
N PHE A 692 23.30 -14.20 -21.74
CA PHE A 692 24.23 -14.56 -22.82
C PHE A 692 25.67 -14.45 -22.38
N THR A 693 26.11 -13.27 -21.95
CA THR A 693 27.43 -13.01 -21.33
C THR A 693 27.27 -12.57 -19.87
N SER A 694 28.35 -12.12 -19.22
CA SER A 694 28.24 -11.46 -17.92
C SER A 694 27.45 -10.15 -17.97
N ASN A 695 27.42 -9.44 -19.11
CA ASN A 695 26.78 -8.14 -19.30
C ASN A 695 25.58 -8.13 -20.27
N THR A 696 25.16 -9.26 -20.84
CA THR A 696 24.02 -9.32 -21.79
C THR A 696 23.01 -10.45 -21.53
N TYR A 697 21.82 -10.28 -22.10
CA TYR A 697 20.84 -11.33 -22.39
C TYR A 697 20.71 -11.51 -23.90
N VAL A 698 20.41 -12.73 -24.35
CA VAL A 698 19.98 -13.00 -25.72
C VAL A 698 18.52 -13.47 -25.71
N MET A 699 17.76 -13.09 -26.74
CA MET A 699 16.51 -13.72 -27.11
C MET A 699 16.66 -14.32 -28.51
N VAL A 700 16.30 -15.60 -28.67
CA VAL A 700 16.30 -16.31 -29.95
C VAL A 700 14.87 -16.71 -30.28
N ILE A 701 14.39 -16.41 -31.48
CA ILE A 701 13.05 -16.77 -31.98
C ILE A 701 13.21 -17.67 -33.20
N MET A 702 12.50 -18.81 -33.20
CA MET A 702 12.49 -19.80 -34.29
C MET A 702 11.04 -20.18 -34.62
N SER A 703 10.67 -20.19 -35.89
CA SER A 703 9.32 -20.54 -36.36
C SER A 703 9.03 -22.05 -36.39
N ASP A 704 10.05 -22.90 -36.47
CA ASP A 704 9.87 -24.35 -36.34
C ASP A 704 9.81 -24.77 -34.85
N PRO A 705 8.64 -25.22 -34.34
CA PRO A 705 8.52 -25.71 -32.99
C PRO A 705 9.09 -27.13 -32.80
N SER A 706 9.38 -27.87 -33.87
CA SER A 706 9.88 -29.25 -33.81
C SER A 706 11.33 -29.33 -33.32
N ILE A 707 12.11 -28.25 -33.50
CA ILE A 707 13.50 -28.16 -33.03
C ILE A 707 13.55 -28.34 -31.50
N PRO A 708 14.27 -29.35 -30.98
CA PRO A 708 14.34 -29.62 -29.55
C PRO A 708 15.01 -28.47 -28.79
N SER A 709 14.41 -28.04 -27.67
CA SER A 709 14.95 -26.95 -26.82
C SER A 709 16.41 -27.18 -26.40
N ALA A 710 16.81 -28.45 -26.24
CA ALA A 710 18.19 -28.83 -25.95
C ALA A 710 19.19 -28.35 -27.02
N ALA A 711 18.85 -28.44 -28.32
CA ALA A 711 19.74 -28.01 -29.40
C ALA A 711 19.96 -26.49 -29.37
N THR A 712 18.88 -25.71 -29.27
CA THR A 712 18.93 -24.25 -29.18
C THR A 712 19.72 -23.79 -27.94
N LEU A 713 19.48 -24.41 -26.78
CA LEU A 713 20.19 -24.09 -25.54
C LEU A 713 21.67 -24.50 -25.58
N ILE A 714 22.04 -25.60 -26.24
CA ILE A 714 23.45 -25.97 -26.48
C ILE A 714 24.13 -24.93 -27.38
N ASN A 715 23.48 -24.50 -28.46
CA ASN A 715 24.03 -23.51 -29.39
C ASN A 715 24.21 -22.13 -28.72
N ILE A 716 23.24 -21.66 -27.92
CA ILE A 716 23.38 -20.46 -27.08
C ILE A 716 24.57 -20.60 -26.11
N ARG A 717 24.71 -21.75 -25.44
CA ARG A 717 25.78 -22.02 -24.46
C ARG A 717 27.17 -22.13 -25.09
N ASN A 718 27.26 -22.57 -26.35
CA ASN A 718 28.50 -22.59 -27.11
C ASN A 718 28.87 -21.17 -27.58
N ALA A 719 27.91 -20.42 -28.12
CA ALA A 719 28.12 -19.04 -28.58
C ALA A 719 28.53 -18.08 -27.44
N ARG A 720 28.04 -18.27 -26.21
CA ARG A 720 28.46 -17.54 -25.00
C ARG A 720 29.99 -17.37 -24.91
N LYS A 721 30.76 -18.43 -25.16
CA LYS A 721 32.24 -18.40 -25.11
C LYS A 721 32.89 -17.51 -26.18
N HIS A 722 32.19 -17.21 -27.27
CA HIS A 722 32.64 -16.30 -28.31
C HIS A 722 32.36 -14.85 -27.93
N PHE A 723 31.13 -14.54 -27.52
CA PHE A 723 30.74 -13.18 -27.14
C PHE A 723 31.40 -12.69 -25.84
N GLU A 724 31.69 -13.60 -24.89
CA GLU A 724 32.52 -13.28 -23.72
C GLU A 724 33.96 -12.84 -24.06
N LYS A 725 34.47 -13.15 -25.26
CA LYS A 725 35.76 -12.61 -25.73
C LYS A 725 35.61 -11.18 -26.25
N LEU A 726 34.50 -10.87 -26.93
CA LEU A 726 34.24 -9.54 -27.50
C LEU A 726 34.03 -8.46 -26.42
N GLU A 727 33.51 -8.82 -25.25
CA GLU A 727 33.40 -7.91 -24.09
C GLU A 727 34.73 -7.70 -23.34
N ARG A 728 35.67 -8.64 -23.46
CA ARG A 728 37.01 -8.49 -22.88
C ARG A 728 37.83 -7.62 -23.83
N VAL A 729 38.15 -6.41 -23.40
CA VAL A 729 39.10 -5.55 -24.11
C VAL A 729 40.44 -6.28 -24.17
N ASP A 730 40.86 -6.70 -25.37
CA ASP A 730 42.17 -7.30 -25.62
C ASP A 730 43.26 -6.34 -25.10
N GLY A 731 44.04 -6.80 -24.12
CA GLY A 731 45.38 -6.26 -23.91
C GLY A 731 46.26 -6.55 -25.13
N PRO A 732 47.40 -5.84 -25.30
CA PRO A 732 48.25 -6.04 -26.47
C PRO A 732 48.65 -7.52 -26.61
N LYS A 733 48.39 -8.08 -27.79
CA LYS A 733 48.65 -9.49 -28.09
C LYS A 733 50.15 -9.76 -28.04
N HIS A 734 50.62 -10.33 -26.93
CA HIS A 734 51.98 -10.87 -26.87
C HIS A 734 52.12 -12.01 -27.89
N SER A 735 52.91 -11.76 -28.92
CA SER A 735 53.39 -12.77 -29.84
C SER A 735 54.24 -13.79 -29.08
N LEU A 736 53.67 -14.97 -28.81
CA LEU A 736 54.38 -16.09 -28.21
C LEU A 736 55.39 -16.66 -29.22
N HIS A 737 56.58 -16.05 -29.26
CA HIS A 737 57.78 -16.73 -29.74
C HIS A 737 58.06 -17.92 -28.81
N MET A 738 57.83 -19.14 -29.31
CA MET A 738 58.40 -20.34 -28.70
C MET A 738 59.92 -20.21 -28.70
N ARG A 739 60.52 -20.06 -27.52
CA ARG A 739 61.91 -20.47 -27.30
C ARG A 739 61.90 -21.89 -26.78
N MET A 740 62.40 -22.82 -27.58
CA MET A 740 62.77 -24.15 -27.10
C MET A 740 63.95 -24.03 -26.13
N ARG A 741 63.77 -24.57 -24.92
CA ARG A 741 64.79 -25.21 -24.07
C ARG A 741 64.09 -26.23 -23.20
#